data_AF-H8H2S2-F1
#
_entry.id   AF-H8H2S2-F1
#
_cell.length_a   1.000
_cell.length_b   1.000
_cell.length_c   1.000
_cell.angle_alpha   90.00
_cell.angle_beta   90.00
_cell.angle_gamma   90.00
#
_symmetry.space_group_name_H-M   'P 1'
#
loop_
_entity.id
_entity.type
_entity.pdbx_description
1 polymer ?
#
loop_
_entity_poly.entity_id
_entity_poly.type
_entity_poly.pdbx_seq_one_letter_code
_entity_poly.pdbx_strand_id
1 'polypeptide(L)'
;MDPFPALVVRLHRLVQQLHAYLDLDALHRHTQPELSWLSTADLDALLCTAEVLHAALRILPALAEAEEPSAADEDLLMLIQDLARTLAERQASNLPLSRDLEEAVQWDIRPGGVTLTLEEVSGAAAFLIAHYRGHGLEQALLGPLGLVLPPAPACFPPRTNPATRLPRGAERHPELHVLTTGPQEDVAICAALLLWCLQRAEEPEIEVLSLLTAARNLICVVQDQAREQKRPPQAGALLLQVWKQIHAELGQPRLVCGKVPVIRQVFRERVQWVALNELRRAWLIAQGWKTSAARQIDTVIEEQFDVLEKVLTLLEAPEDIEHIERMLQLTTILVLSRTPRVPGQQLPVLVELLCDLTETDPLWDWTGFDHLYLDPSVTKDEREHRRQKELPQVRANLSLQWALQVVHPVLDLYPRAHETHLEEVCWLLQESFGHLFACARQRGVQIPGEAQWRSMLEPLGWMRASPLTVQEQEQVRGRLHALSTSITAAALQAQQEETSMPAEEIVAPEAVEWSADLDDQRSASTAMDASVDQQFERPQPQLTPPRPEAPHVLQARALLAGRPITLIGGVPSEPHKLALERALEVRVDWIPSMQYQHGAHAGKHVTEETAAVILAIRWMGHAHMGLRDIARAQGVPCVMLPSGLNPSNVAWHLVEQVGHQLSGGERLEA
;
A
#
# COMPACT_ATOMS: atom_id res chain seq x y z
N MET A 1 -19.75 -9.85 17.14
CA MET A 1 -18.62 -9.31 17.91
C MET A 1 -18.98 -9.36 19.36
N ASP A 2 -18.16 -10.00 20.18
CA ASP A 2 -18.38 -10.02 21.62
C ASP A 2 -18.23 -8.61 22.22
N PRO A 3 -18.98 -8.28 23.29
CA PRO A 3 -18.84 -7.00 23.97
C PRO A 3 -17.44 -6.89 24.59
N PHE A 4 -16.84 -5.70 24.50
CA PHE A 4 -15.47 -5.41 24.95
C PHE A 4 -15.12 -5.96 26.36
N PRO A 5 -15.98 -5.86 27.39
CA PRO A 5 -15.67 -6.46 28.71
C PRO A 5 -15.50 -7.98 28.68
N ALA A 6 -16.27 -8.70 27.85
CA ALA A 6 -16.15 -10.15 27.72
C ALA A 6 -14.88 -10.56 26.98
N LEU A 7 -14.36 -9.70 26.11
CA LEU A 7 -13.05 -9.87 25.49
C LEU A 7 -11.93 -9.71 26.52
N VAL A 8 -11.92 -8.61 27.28
CA VAL A 8 -10.85 -8.35 28.27
C VAL A 8 -10.76 -9.48 29.30
N VAL A 9 -11.90 -10.00 29.77
CA VAL A 9 -11.95 -11.14 30.71
C VAL A 9 -11.34 -12.41 30.13
N ARG A 10 -11.57 -12.70 28.83
CA ARG A 10 -10.97 -13.86 28.15
C ARG A 10 -9.48 -13.71 27.93
N LEU A 11 -9.03 -12.55 27.47
CA LEU A 11 -7.59 -12.25 27.34
C LEU A 11 -6.90 -12.33 28.70
N HIS A 12 -7.51 -11.82 29.77
CA HIS A 12 -6.96 -11.93 31.11
C HIS A 12 -6.79 -13.39 31.55
N ARG A 13 -7.79 -14.26 31.30
CA ARG A 13 -7.69 -15.70 31.57
C ARG A 13 -6.58 -16.37 30.75
N LEU A 14 -6.48 -16.09 29.45
CA LEU A 14 -5.44 -16.64 28.58
C LEU A 14 -4.03 -16.22 29.04
N VAL A 15 -3.83 -14.93 29.34
CA VAL A 15 -2.55 -14.42 29.85
C VAL A 15 -2.22 -15.04 31.21
N GLN A 16 -3.20 -15.25 32.09
CA GLN A 16 -2.99 -15.95 33.37
C GLN A 16 -2.55 -17.40 33.17
N GLN A 17 -3.16 -18.10 32.22
CA GLN A 17 -2.80 -19.48 31.88
C GLN A 17 -1.39 -19.55 31.27
N LEU A 18 -1.04 -18.65 30.35
CA LEU A 18 0.32 -18.54 29.79
C LEU A 18 1.35 -18.21 30.89
N HIS A 19 1.04 -17.28 31.79
CA HIS A 19 1.90 -16.91 32.93
C HIS A 19 2.10 -18.08 33.90
N ALA A 20 1.05 -18.86 34.19
CA ALA A 20 1.13 -20.03 35.05
C ALA A 20 1.88 -21.19 34.36
N TYR A 21 1.67 -21.38 33.06
CA TYR A 21 2.32 -22.43 32.26
C TYR A 21 3.83 -22.24 32.15
N LEU A 22 4.30 -20.99 32.04
CA LEU A 22 5.72 -20.66 31.95
C LEU A 22 6.48 -20.77 33.30
N ASP A 23 5.80 -21.14 34.41
CA ASP A 23 6.34 -21.18 35.79
C ASP A 23 7.39 -20.09 36.05
N LEU A 24 6.96 -18.83 35.89
CA LEU A 24 7.85 -17.68 35.85
C LEU A 24 8.62 -17.46 37.15
N ASP A 25 8.06 -17.92 38.28
CA ASP A 25 8.77 -17.92 39.56
C ASP A 25 9.90 -18.95 39.56
N ALA A 26 9.77 -20.11 38.89
CA ALA A 26 10.88 -21.05 38.72
C ALA A 26 11.96 -20.50 37.76
N LEU A 27 11.56 -19.84 36.67
CA LEU A 27 12.46 -19.20 35.71
C LEU A 27 13.26 -18.03 36.32
N HIS A 28 12.63 -17.20 37.15
CA HIS A 28 13.31 -16.12 37.89
C HIS A 28 14.21 -16.65 39.03
N ARG A 29 13.85 -17.79 39.65
CA ARG A 29 14.64 -18.41 40.73
C ARG A 29 15.85 -19.21 40.21
N HIS A 30 15.87 -19.61 38.94
CA HIS A 30 16.93 -20.43 38.34
C HIS A 30 17.79 -19.67 37.31
N THR A 31 18.70 -18.83 37.80
CA THR A 31 19.95 -18.48 37.07
C THR A 31 21.01 -19.56 37.33
N GLN A 32 20.77 -20.80 36.88
CA GLN A 32 21.64 -21.97 37.11
C GLN A 32 21.77 -22.89 35.87
N PRO A 33 22.82 -23.75 35.80
CA PRO A 33 23.29 -24.44 34.57
C PRO A 33 22.32 -25.42 33.89
N GLU A 34 21.14 -25.66 34.45
CA GLU A 34 20.13 -26.61 33.91
C GLU A 34 19.37 -26.07 32.67
N LEU A 35 19.46 -24.76 32.38
CA LEU A 35 18.94 -24.13 31.16
C LEU A 35 20.00 -23.98 30.06
N SER A 36 21.17 -24.62 30.18
CA SER A 36 22.29 -24.52 29.23
C SER A 36 22.00 -25.08 27.83
N TRP A 37 20.86 -25.76 27.65
CA TRP A 37 20.38 -26.26 26.35
C TRP A 37 19.55 -25.23 25.57
N LEU A 38 19.08 -24.15 26.22
CA LEU A 38 18.44 -23.02 25.54
C LEU A 38 19.52 -22.09 24.99
N SER A 39 19.34 -21.62 23.76
CA SER A 39 20.21 -20.55 23.26
C SER A 39 19.97 -19.28 24.09
N THR A 40 20.99 -18.41 24.18
CA THR A 40 20.85 -17.10 24.82
C THR A 40 19.70 -16.28 24.23
N ALA A 41 19.45 -16.40 22.92
CA ALA A 41 18.35 -15.74 22.24
C ALA A 41 16.97 -16.29 22.67
N ASP A 42 16.84 -17.60 22.88
CA ASP A 42 15.60 -18.23 23.35
C ASP A 42 15.31 -17.88 24.82
N LEU A 43 16.36 -17.80 25.64
CA LEU A 43 16.24 -17.39 27.04
C LEU A 43 15.85 -15.91 27.16
N ASP A 44 16.46 -15.03 26.37
CA ASP A 44 16.08 -13.61 26.33
C ASP A 44 14.65 -13.43 25.82
N ALA A 45 14.23 -14.19 24.80
CA ALA A 45 12.85 -14.19 24.31
C ALA A 45 11.86 -14.68 25.39
N LEU A 46 12.20 -15.73 26.15
CA LEU A 46 11.39 -16.24 27.27
C LEU A 46 11.28 -15.25 28.44
N LEU A 47 12.36 -14.56 28.78
CA LEU A 47 12.36 -13.53 29.83
C LEU A 47 11.59 -12.28 29.40
N CYS A 48 11.74 -11.85 28.14
CA CYS A 48 10.96 -10.75 27.58
C CYS A 48 9.47 -11.10 27.56
N THR A 49 9.15 -12.34 27.14
CA THR A 49 7.78 -12.91 27.19
C THR A 49 7.18 -12.88 28.59
N ALA A 50 7.96 -13.23 29.62
CA ALA A 50 7.53 -13.24 31.01
C ALA A 50 7.14 -11.84 31.51
N GLU A 51 8.02 -10.86 31.26
CA GLU A 51 7.77 -9.46 31.65
C GLU A 51 6.54 -8.88 30.93
N VAL A 52 6.33 -9.29 29.68
CA VAL A 52 5.17 -8.92 28.86
C VAL A 52 3.87 -9.48 29.38
N LEU A 53 3.83 -10.79 29.68
CA LEU A 53 2.65 -11.41 30.27
C LEU A 53 2.34 -10.77 31.62
N HIS A 54 3.36 -10.47 32.42
CA HIS A 54 3.18 -9.76 33.69
C HIS A 54 2.62 -8.34 33.50
N ALA A 55 3.12 -7.59 32.51
CA ALA A 55 2.59 -6.28 32.16
C ALA A 55 1.13 -6.37 31.67
N ALA A 56 0.82 -7.32 30.79
CA ALA A 56 -0.53 -7.57 30.30
C ALA A 56 -1.51 -7.93 31.43
N LEU A 57 -1.11 -8.78 32.39
CA LEU A 57 -1.94 -9.12 33.56
C LEU A 57 -2.28 -7.93 34.45
N ARG A 58 -1.43 -6.92 34.46
CA ARG A 58 -1.64 -5.69 35.25
C ARG A 58 -2.49 -4.68 34.50
N ILE A 59 -2.38 -4.64 33.17
CA ILE A 59 -3.11 -3.73 32.28
C ILE A 59 -4.56 -4.18 32.09
N LEU A 60 -4.80 -5.47 31.82
CA LEU A 60 -6.11 -6.00 31.46
C LEU A 60 -7.23 -5.71 32.50
N PRO A 61 -7.01 -5.81 33.82
CA PRO A 61 -8.04 -5.44 34.79
C PRO A 61 -8.45 -3.97 34.70
N ALA A 62 -7.50 -3.06 34.49
CA ALA A 62 -7.80 -1.64 34.33
C ALA A 62 -8.60 -1.36 33.05
N LEU A 63 -8.32 -2.10 31.97
CA LEU A 63 -9.10 -2.02 30.74
C LEU A 63 -10.52 -2.58 30.90
N ALA A 64 -10.72 -3.62 31.73
CA ALA A 64 -12.03 -4.21 31.98
C ALA A 64 -12.96 -3.28 32.77
N GLU A 65 -12.38 -2.42 33.62
CA GLU A 65 -13.11 -1.46 34.45
C GLU A 65 -13.43 -0.15 33.70
N ALA A 66 -12.85 0.07 32.52
CA ALA A 66 -13.16 1.23 31.70
C ALA A 66 -14.58 1.13 31.12
N GLU A 67 -15.47 2.05 31.55
CA GLU A 67 -16.85 2.13 31.03
C GLU A 67 -16.89 2.37 29.51
N GLU A 68 -15.89 3.08 28.97
CA GLU A 68 -15.68 3.26 27.54
C GLU A 68 -14.19 3.15 27.19
N PRO A 69 -13.77 2.12 26.43
CA PRO A 69 -12.38 2.01 26.00
C PRO A 69 -12.02 3.07 24.96
N SER A 70 -10.81 3.60 25.10
CA SER A 70 -10.19 4.46 24.10
C SER A 70 -9.65 3.64 22.93
N ALA A 71 -9.37 4.27 21.80
CA ALA A 71 -8.75 3.60 20.66
C ALA A 71 -7.37 3.00 21.00
N ALA A 72 -6.66 3.56 21.98
CA ALA A 72 -5.40 2.99 22.44
C ALA A 72 -5.61 1.75 23.32
N ASP A 73 -6.72 1.68 24.04
CA ASP A 73 -7.07 0.48 24.82
C ASP A 73 -7.36 -0.69 23.86
N GLU A 74 -8.01 -0.40 22.73
CA GLU A 74 -8.19 -1.37 21.63
C GLU A 74 -6.86 -1.79 21.00
N ASP A 75 -5.97 -0.85 20.67
CA ASP A 75 -4.62 -1.15 20.13
C ASP A 75 -3.79 -1.98 21.12
N LEU A 76 -3.86 -1.67 22.42
CA LEU A 76 -3.17 -2.38 23.49
C LEU A 76 -3.71 -3.80 23.66
N LEU A 77 -5.04 -3.99 23.56
CA LEU A 77 -5.68 -5.31 23.56
C LEU A 77 -5.30 -6.13 22.35
N MET A 78 -5.27 -5.53 21.16
CA MET A 78 -4.81 -6.21 19.93
C MET A 78 -3.36 -6.66 20.08
N LEU A 79 -2.50 -5.81 20.63
CA LEU A 79 -1.10 -6.16 20.86
C LEU A 79 -0.94 -7.31 21.86
N ILE A 80 -1.68 -7.26 22.98
CA ILE A 80 -1.69 -8.34 23.97
C ILE A 80 -2.21 -9.64 23.36
N GLN A 81 -3.21 -9.58 22.49
CA GLN A 81 -3.76 -10.73 21.79
C GLN A 81 -2.77 -11.34 20.78
N ASP A 82 -2.17 -10.52 19.92
CA ASP A 82 -1.16 -10.95 18.94
C ASP A 82 0.04 -11.59 19.67
N LEU A 83 0.50 -10.99 20.77
CA LEU A 83 1.53 -11.58 21.64
C LEU A 83 1.08 -12.92 22.22
N ALA A 84 -0.08 -12.99 22.85
CA ALA A 84 -0.58 -14.23 23.45
C ALA A 84 -0.69 -15.36 22.43
N ARG A 85 -1.16 -15.07 21.21
CA ARG A 85 -1.23 -16.03 20.10
C ARG A 85 0.15 -16.48 19.64
N THR A 86 1.07 -15.53 19.42
CA THR A 86 2.45 -15.82 19.01
C THR A 86 3.15 -16.76 19.99
N LEU A 87 2.95 -16.50 21.28
CA LEU A 87 3.52 -17.31 22.36
C LEU A 87 2.93 -18.72 22.38
N ALA A 88 1.62 -18.83 22.21
CA ALA A 88 0.95 -20.12 22.23
C ALA A 88 1.33 -20.98 21.01
N GLU A 89 1.39 -20.41 19.81
CA GLU A 89 1.81 -21.12 18.58
C GLU A 89 3.28 -21.58 18.67
N ARG A 90 4.18 -20.75 19.20
CA ARG A 90 5.58 -21.15 19.42
C ARG A 90 5.73 -22.26 20.47
N GLN A 91 4.95 -22.21 21.55
CA GLN A 91 4.99 -23.24 22.60
C GLN A 91 4.37 -24.56 22.16
N ALA A 92 3.31 -24.54 21.35
CA ALA A 92 2.66 -25.74 20.79
C ALA A 92 3.63 -26.65 20.03
N SER A 93 4.69 -26.08 19.46
CA SER A 93 5.71 -26.84 18.74
C SER A 93 6.67 -27.64 19.64
N ASN A 94 6.79 -27.29 20.93
CA ASN A 94 7.81 -27.84 21.83
C ASN A 94 7.23 -28.62 23.01
N LEU A 95 5.99 -28.35 23.44
CA LEU A 95 5.33 -29.03 24.55
C LEU A 95 3.82 -29.16 24.29
N PRO A 96 3.16 -30.23 24.79
CA PRO A 96 1.71 -30.33 24.72
C PRO A 96 1.10 -29.17 25.53
N LEU A 97 0.34 -28.33 24.86
CA LEU A 97 -0.45 -27.28 25.49
C LEU A 97 -1.53 -27.94 26.36
N SER A 98 -1.96 -27.26 27.44
CA SER A 98 -3.17 -27.72 28.12
C SER A 98 -4.36 -27.56 27.18
N ARG A 99 -5.35 -28.47 27.26
CA ARG A 99 -6.59 -28.38 26.48
C ARG A 99 -7.27 -27.02 26.62
N ASP A 100 -7.19 -26.40 27.80
CA ASP A 100 -7.72 -25.06 28.05
C ASP A 100 -6.97 -23.98 27.26
N LEU A 101 -5.66 -24.14 27.04
CA LEU A 101 -4.85 -23.23 26.22
C LEU A 101 -5.08 -23.47 24.73
N GLU A 102 -5.23 -24.73 24.29
CA GLU A 102 -5.62 -25.07 22.90
C GLU A 102 -6.99 -24.49 22.56
N GLU A 103 -7.97 -24.65 23.46
CA GLU A 103 -9.29 -24.02 23.33
C GLU A 103 -9.17 -22.49 23.34
N ALA A 104 -8.27 -21.92 24.15
CA ALA A 104 -8.06 -20.47 24.21
C ALA A 104 -7.34 -19.86 23.00
N VAL A 105 -6.46 -20.62 22.33
CA VAL A 105 -5.85 -20.26 21.04
C VAL A 105 -6.88 -20.33 19.91
N GLN A 106 -7.85 -21.24 20.02
CA GLN A 106 -8.98 -21.35 19.11
C GLN A 106 -10.07 -20.28 19.37
N TRP A 107 -9.94 -19.46 20.43
CA TRP A 107 -10.83 -18.32 20.65
C TRP A 107 -10.51 -17.21 19.65
N ASP A 108 -11.11 -17.30 18.46
CA ASP A 108 -11.14 -16.24 17.46
C ASP A 108 -11.95 -15.05 17.98
N ILE A 109 -11.28 -14.23 18.79
CA ILE A 109 -11.73 -12.90 19.23
C ILE A 109 -11.85 -11.95 18.00
N ARG A 110 -11.03 -12.21 16.98
CA ARG A 110 -11.19 -11.88 15.56
C ARG A 110 -10.68 -13.08 14.77
N PRO A 111 -11.27 -13.41 13.59
CA PRO A 111 -10.64 -14.35 12.67
C PRO A 111 -9.25 -13.83 12.30
N GLY A 112 -8.21 -14.55 12.69
CA GLY A 112 -6.84 -14.32 12.21
C GLY A 112 -5.97 -13.33 13.01
N GLY A 113 -6.00 -13.35 14.36
CA GLY A 113 -4.89 -12.78 15.14
C GLY A 113 -3.53 -13.18 14.53
N VAL A 114 -2.55 -12.28 14.55
CA VAL A 114 -1.35 -12.48 13.72
C VAL A 114 -0.17 -12.92 14.58
N THR A 115 0.48 -13.99 14.14
CA THR A 115 1.76 -14.43 14.71
C THR A 115 2.81 -13.37 14.43
N LEU A 116 3.34 -12.78 15.50
CA LEU A 116 4.39 -11.78 15.45
C LEU A 116 5.74 -12.46 15.16
N THR A 117 6.57 -11.79 14.36
CA THR A 117 7.99 -12.12 14.23
C THR A 117 8.73 -11.89 15.54
N LEU A 118 9.95 -12.44 15.70
CA LEU A 118 10.72 -12.25 16.93
C LEU A 118 10.99 -10.76 17.23
N GLU A 119 11.28 -9.97 16.19
CA GLU A 119 11.50 -8.52 16.29
C GLU A 119 10.23 -7.79 16.72
N GLU A 120 9.08 -8.14 16.13
CA GLU A 120 7.78 -7.58 16.53
C GLU A 120 7.40 -7.96 17.97
N VAL A 121 7.72 -9.18 18.43
CA VAL A 121 7.53 -9.60 19.83
C VAL A 121 8.37 -8.72 20.76
N SER A 122 9.65 -8.51 20.46
CA SER A 122 10.53 -7.65 21.27
C SER A 122 10.07 -6.20 21.29
N GLY A 123 9.60 -5.64 20.17
CA GLY A 123 9.05 -4.29 20.09
C GLY A 123 7.75 -4.14 20.89
N ALA A 124 6.81 -5.08 20.72
CA ALA A 124 5.57 -5.16 21.47
C ALA A 124 5.84 -5.33 22.98
N ALA A 125 6.90 -6.07 23.31
CA ALA A 125 7.29 -6.33 24.68
C ALA A 125 7.78 -5.07 25.39
N ALA A 126 8.75 -4.40 24.77
CA ALA A 126 9.28 -3.12 25.27
C ALA A 126 8.16 -2.09 25.45
N PHE A 127 7.20 -2.05 24.52
CA PHE A 127 6.03 -1.18 24.59
C PHE A 127 5.15 -1.47 25.83
N LEU A 128 4.77 -2.74 26.05
CA LEU A 128 3.94 -3.12 27.19
C LEU A 128 4.63 -2.88 28.54
N ILE A 129 5.93 -3.14 28.63
CA ILE A 129 6.72 -2.93 29.84
C ILE A 129 6.85 -1.44 30.16
N ALA A 130 7.11 -0.61 29.14
CA ALA A 130 7.19 0.84 29.31
C ALA A 130 5.85 1.43 29.76
N HIS A 131 4.74 0.99 29.14
CA HIS A 131 3.40 1.39 29.53
C HIS A 131 3.08 0.97 30.98
N TYR A 132 3.40 -0.28 31.33
CA TYR A 132 3.14 -0.85 32.65
C TYR A 132 3.90 -0.17 33.79
N ARG A 133 5.19 0.14 33.60
CA ARG A 133 6.05 0.67 34.69
C ARG A 133 5.75 2.13 35.05
N GLY A 134 4.80 2.79 34.37
CA GLY A 134 4.51 4.21 34.60
C GLY A 134 5.72 5.12 34.37
N HIS A 135 6.79 4.59 33.75
CA HIS A 135 7.89 5.41 33.29
C HIS A 135 7.31 6.34 32.24
N GLY A 136 7.51 7.65 32.44
CA GLY A 136 7.40 8.59 31.34
C GLY A 136 8.20 8.01 30.18
N LEU A 137 7.55 7.92 29.02
CA LEU A 137 8.06 7.32 27.80
C LEU A 137 9.50 7.79 27.46
N GLU A 138 9.89 8.97 27.97
CA GLU A 138 11.26 9.52 28.01
C GLU A 138 12.35 8.52 28.42
N GLN A 139 12.18 7.71 29.47
CA GLN A 139 13.28 6.80 29.89
C GLN A 139 13.38 5.54 29.02
N ALA A 140 12.28 5.12 28.41
CA ALA A 140 12.22 3.93 27.57
C ALA A 140 12.57 4.21 26.10
N LEU A 141 12.16 5.37 25.55
CA LEU A 141 12.48 5.77 24.17
C LEU A 141 13.67 6.73 24.07
N LEU A 142 13.93 7.58 25.08
CA LEU A 142 15.01 8.60 25.06
C LEU A 142 16.14 8.33 26.06
N GLY A 143 16.06 7.25 26.86
CA GLY A 143 17.12 6.81 27.75
C GLY A 143 18.39 6.36 27.01
N PRO A 144 19.49 6.04 27.71
CA PRO A 144 20.81 5.73 27.13
C PRO A 144 20.87 4.49 26.21
N LEU A 145 19.74 3.83 25.94
CA LEU A 145 19.57 2.84 24.85
C LEU A 145 19.15 3.47 23.51
N GLY A 146 18.93 4.78 23.46
CA GLY A 146 18.85 5.59 22.25
C GLY A 146 17.59 5.35 21.42
N LEU A 147 16.80 6.41 21.24
CA LEU A 147 16.28 6.71 19.91
C LEU A 147 17.51 6.92 19.01
N VAL A 148 18.13 5.82 18.60
CA VAL A 148 18.93 5.80 17.39
C VAL A 148 17.88 6.04 16.32
N LEU A 149 17.74 7.30 15.89
CA LEU A 149 17.20 7.60 14.56
C LEU A 149 17.79 6.54 13.64
N PRO A 150 16.96 5.74 12.94
CA PRO A 150 17.44 4.54 12.27
C PRO A 150 18.71 4.91 11.49
N PRO A 151 19.83 4.19 11.67
CA PRO A 151 20.98 4.43 10.83
C PRO A 151 20.50 4.24 9.40
N ALA A 152 20.84 5.19 8.51
CA ALA A 152 20.44 5.15 7.10
C ALA A 152 20.64 3.71 6.58
N PRO A 153 19.55 2.96 6.27
CA PRO A 153 19.69 1.56 5.92
C PRO A 153 20.59 1.44 4.69
N ALA A 154 21.36 0.35 4.62
CA ALA A 154 22.14 0.06 3.43
C ALA A 154 21.19 0.02 2.22
N CYS A 155 21.33 1.00 1.34
CA CYS A 155 20.42 1.25 0.23
C CYS A 155 20.38 0.03 -0.70
N PHE A 156 19.36 -0.82 -0.59
CA PHE A 156 18.89 -1.53 -1.78
C PHE A 156 18.42 -0.45 -2.77
N PRO A 157 18.80 -0.51 -4.06
CA PRO A 157 18.38 0.50 -5.01
C PRO A 157 16.84 0.51 -5.06
N PRO A 158 16.20 1.59 -4.58
CA PRO A 158 14.75 1.64 -4.50
C PRO A 158 14.16 1.75 -5.91
N ARG A 159 13.03 1.06 -6.14
CA ARG A 159 12.39 0.96 -7.45
C ARG A 159 11.40 2.10 -7.74
N THR A 160 10.96 2.84 -6.72
CA THR A 160 9.96 3.91 -6.86
C THR A 160 10.56 5.16 -7.52
N ASN A 161 9.76 5.86 -8.31
CA ASN A 161 10.15 7.03 -9.10
C ASN A 161 10.92 8.11 -8.27
N PRO A 162 12.15 8.51 -8.66
CA PRO A 162 12.92 9.58 -8.00
C PRO A 162 12.25 10.97 -8.03
N ALA A 163 11.28 11.20 -8.93
CA ALA A 163 10.60 12.48 -9.08
C ALA A 163 9.68 12.84 -7.90
N THR A 164 9.16 11.84 -7.18
CA THR A 164 8.40 12.09 -5.96
C THR A 164 9.35 12.23 -4.77
N ARG A 165 10.48 11.52 -4.77
CA ARG A 165 11.52 11.60 -3.75
C ARG A 165 12.48 12.76 -4.05
N LEU A 166 12.15 13.97 -3.61
CA LEU A 166 13.21 14.89 -3.24
C LEU A 166 13.71 14.45 -1.85
N PRO A 167 14.89 13.82 -1.68
CA PRO A 167 15.49 13.73 -0.37
C PRO A 167 15.96 15.14 -0.01
N ARG A 168 15.02 15.95 0.49
CA ARG A 168 15.34 17.02 1.41
C ARG A 168 15.27 16.40 2.79
N GLY A 169 16.21 15.48 3.04
CA GLY A 169 16.23 14.69 4.27
C GLY A 169 16.30 15.57 5.50
N ALA A 170 16.10 14.95 6.66
CA ALA A 170 16.29 15.53 7.99
C ALA A 170 17.58 16.38 8.12
N GLU A 171 18.61 16.05 7.33
CA GLU A 171 19.88 16.78 7.21
C GLU A 171 19.75 18.28 6.89
N ARG A 172 18.68 18.71 6.22
CA ARG A 172 18.44 20.14 5.92
C ARG A 172 17.85 20.91 7.09
N HIS A 173 17.47 20.21 8.15
CA HIS A 173 16.85 20.75 9.34
C HIS A 173 17.62 20.33 10.61
N PRO A 174 18.93 20.65 10.73
CA PRO A 174 19.71 20.34 11.93
C PRO A 174 19.10 20.95 13.20
N GLU A 175 18.35 22.05 13.06
CA GLU A 175 17.60 22.66 14.14
C GLU A 175 16.52 21.74 14.73
N LEU A 176 15.88 20.87 13.95
CA LEU A 176 14.92 19.91 14.47
C LEU A 176 15.60 18.86 15.36
N HIS A 177 16.77 18.37 14.96
CA HIS A 177 17.54 17.42 15.79
C HIS A 177 17.92 18.04 17.14
N VAL A 178 18.36 19.29 17.16
CA VAL A 178 18.62 20.00 18.42
C VAL A 178 17.36 20.06 19.28
N LEU A 179 16.21 20.42 18.68
CA LEU A 179 14.94 20.48 19.40
C LEU A 179 14.47 19.12 19.95
N THR A 180 14.74 18.01 19.28
CA THR A 180 14.41 16.67 19.80
C THR A 180 15.13 16.29 21.09
N THR A 181 16.29 16.89 21.34
CA THR A 181 17.07 16.69 22.58
C THR A 181 16.81 17.78 23.63
N GLY A 182 15.90 18.71 23.33
CA GLY A 182 15.59 19.85 24.18
C GLY A 182 14.80 19.47 25.44
N PRO A 183 14.81 20.32 26.48
CA PRO A 183 14.14 20.06 27.76
C PRO A 183 12.62 20.26 27.74
N GLN A 184 12.05 20.73 26.63
CA GLN A 184 10.60 20.95 26.49
C GLN A 184 9.98 19.79 25.72
N GLU A 185 9.26 18.93 26.43
CA GLU A 185 8.71 17.68 25.90
C GLU A 185 7.85 17.90 24.65
N ASP A 186 6.88 18.81 24.69
CA ASP A 186 6.00 19.12 23.55
C ASP A 186 6.77 19.60 22.30
N VAL A 187 7.88 20.31 22.52
CA VAL A 187 8.76 20.77 21.44
C VAL A 187 9.55 19.60 20.86
N ALA A 188 10.09 18.73 21.71
CA ALA A 188 10.84 17.55 21.29
C ALA A 188 9.97 16.56 20.51
N ILE A 189 8.77 16.25 21.02
CA ILE A 189 7.80 15.38 20.34
C ILE A 189 7.42 15.97 18.98
N CYS A 190 7.12 17.27 18.93
CA CYS A 190 6.76 17.92 17.68
C CYS A 190 7.89 17.89 16.66
N ALA A 191 9.13 18.17 17.09
CA ALA A 191 10.30 18.09 16.22
C ALA A 191 10.50 16.67 15.69
N ALA A 192 10.33 15.65 16.52
CA ALA A 192 10.44 14.25 16.12
C ALA A 192 9.37 13.85 15.09
N LEU A 193 8.11 14.26 15.28
CA LEU A 193 7.04 14.04 14.30
C LEU A 193 7.37 14.66 12.92
N LEU A 194 7.93 15.88 12.90
CA LEU A 194 8.32 16.54 11.65
C LEU A 194 9.52 15.86 11.00
N LEU A 195 10.48 15.35 11.77
CA LEU A 195 11.60 14.55 11.24
C LEU A 195 11.10 13.27 10.56
N TRP A 196 10.15 12.56 11.17
CA TRP A 196 9.52 11.39 10.53
C TRP A 196 8.79 11.75 9.24
N CYS A 197 8.09 12.88 9.18
CA CYS A 197 7.48 13.36 7.94
C CYS A 197 8.52 13.63 6.83
N LEU A 198 9.71 14.11 7.20
CA LEU A 198 10.82 14.33 6.28
C LEU A 198 11.47 13.01 5.83
N GLN A 199 11.44 11.97 6.66
CA GLN A 199 11.92 10.61 6.38
C GLN A 199 10.92 9.72 5.62
N ARG A 200 9.76 10.25 5.20
CA ARG A 200 8.74 9.48 4.44
C ARG A 200 9.28 8.74 3.20
N ALA A 201 10.38 9.21 2.63
CA ALA A 201 11.02 8.60 1.49
C ALA A 201 11.79 7.32 1.84
N GLU A 202 11.91 6.96 3.11
CA GLU A 202 12.60 5.76 3.60
C GLU A 202 11.60 4.70 4.05
N GLU A 203 10.46 5.13 4.63
CA GLU A 203 9.49 4.24 5.26
C GLU A 203 8.14 4.23 4.53
N PRO A 204 7.82 3.16 3.77
CA PRO A 204 6.62 3.13 2.93
C PRO A 204 5.31 3.11 3.71
N GLU A 205 5.31 2.61 4.94
CA GLU A 205 4.09 2.37 5.72
C GLU A 205 3.73 3.52 6.67
N ILE A 206 4.56 4.57 6.77
CA ILE A 206 4.30 5.68 7.68
C ILE A 206 3.09 6.51 7.22
N GLU A 207 2.16 6.76 8.14
CA GLU A 207 1.03 7.66 7.89
C GLU A 207 1.44 9.13 8.01
N VAL A 208 2.10 9.67 6.98
CA VAL A 208 2.65 11.04 7.00
C VAL A 208 1.60 12.11 7.33
N LEU A 209 0.37 11.98 6.82
CA LEU A 209 -0.68 12.96 7.09
C LEU A 209 -1.17 12.91 8.55
N SER A 210 -1.12 11.74 9.19
CA SER A 210 -1.42 11.54 10.60
C SER A 210 -0.36 12.24 11.47
N LEU A 211 0.92 11.99 11.19
CA LEU A 211 2.05 12.67 11.84
C LEU A 211 1.98 14.19 11.66
N LEU A 212 1.71 14.67 10.44
CA LEU A 212 1.65 16.09 10.12
C LEU A 212 0.45 16.78 10.81
N THR A 213 -0.67 16.08 10.96
CA THR A 213 -1.84 16.56 11.71
C THR A 213 -1.53 16.65 13.20
N ALA A 214 -0.94 15.62 13.79
CA ALA A 214 -0.52 15.59 15.18
C ALA A 214 0.51 16.70 15.48
N ALA A 215 1.52 16.86 14.62
CA ALA A 215 2.50 17.93 14.72
C ALA A 215 1.82 19.30 14.70
N ARG A 216 0.86 19.54 13.80
CA ARG A 216 0.15 20.84 13.74
C ARG A 216 -0.57 21.19 15.03
N ASN A 217 -1.26 20.21 15.60
CA ASN A 217 -2.00 20.38 16.85
C ASN A 217 -1.04 20.64 18.01
N LEU A 218 0.07 19.91 18.08
CA LEU A 218 1.09 20.11 19.12
C LEU A 218 1.81 21.47 18.99
N ILE A 219 2.04 21.96 17.77
CA ILE A 219 2.55 23.33 17.53
C ILE A 219 1.63 24.38 18.17
N CYS A 220 0.30 24.20 18.12
CA CYS A 220 -0.63 25.12 18.80
C CYS A 220 -0.43 25.08 20.32
N VAL A 221 -0.25 23.90 20.91
CA VAL A 221 0.02 23.75 22.36
C VAL A 221 1.31 24.47 22.74
N VAL A 222 2.40 24.26 22.00
CA VAL A 222 3.70 24.91 22.21
C VAL A 222 3.57 26.44 22.14
N GLN A 223 2.84 26.95 21.14
CA GLN A 223 2.63 28.40 20.99
C GLN A 223 1.79 28.99 22.12
N ASP A 224 0.75 28.28 22.58
CA ASP A 224 -0.10 28.73 23.68
C ASP A 224 0.65 28.74 25.01
N GLN A 225 1.45 27.71 25.31
CA GLN A 225 2.31 27.67 26.49
C GLN A 225 3.34 28.82 26.49
N ALA A 226 3.95 29.12 25.34
CA ALA A 226 4.88 30.24 25.22
C ALA A 226 4.20 31.59 25.51
N ARG A 227 2.96 31.78 25.01
CA ARG A 227 2.14 32.98 25.30
C ARG A 227 1.83 33.11 26.80
N GLU A 228 1.43 32.01 27.45
CA GLU A 228 1.16 31.97 28.89
C GLU A 228 2.39 32.32 29.73
N GLN A 229 3.55 31.81 29.34
CA GLN A 229 4.83 32.09 30.00
C GLN A 229 5.40 33.47 29.62
N LYS A 230 4.72 34.23 28.75
CA LYS A 230 5.20 35.50 28.18
C LYS A 230 6.59 35.39 27.54
N ARG A 231 6.89 34.23 26.97
CA ARG A 231 8.15 33.96 26.25
C ARG A 231 7.94 34.15 24.75
N PRO A 232 8.98 34.58 24.01
CA PRO A 232 8.89 34.62 22.55
C PRO A 232 8.74 33.17 22.03
N PRO A 233 7.75 32.87 21.16
CA PRO A 233 7.46 31.51 20.70
C PRO A 233 8.45 31.07 19.60
N GLN A 234 9.76 31.20 19.81
CA GLN A 234 10.79 30.94 18.79
C GLN A 234 10.72 29.50 18.27
N ALA A 235 10.69 28.51 19.17
CA ALA A 235 10.56 27.11 18.79
C ALA A 235 9.23 26.84 18.07
N GLY A 236 8.11 27.35 18.60
CA GLY A 236 6.80 27.20 17.96
C GLY A 236 6.68 27.89 16.60
N ALA A 237 7.43 28.97 16.36
CA ALA A 237 7.48 29.65 15.06
C ALA A 237 8.29 28.85 14.04
N LEU A 238 9.45 28.33 14.46
CA LEU A 238 10.29 27.46 13.64
C LEU A 238 9.56 26.17 13.25
N LEU A 239 8.97 25.46 14.22
CA LEU A 239 8.19 24.24 13.97
C LEU A 239 7.04 24.50 12.99
N LEU A 240 6.33 25.63 13.13
CA LEU A 240 5.27 26.02 12.19
C LEU A 240 5.81 26.32 10.79
N GLN A 241 6.98 26.93 10.67
CA GLN A 241 7.61 27.18 9.38
C GLN A 241 7.95 25.87 8.66
N VAL A 242 8.61 24.93 9.35
CA VAL A 242 8.96 23.62 8.79
C VAL A 242 7.70 22.84 8.44
N TRP A 243 6.70 22.83 9.32
CA TRP A 243 5.40 22.22 9.04
C TRP A 243 4.75 22.79 7.77
N LYS A 244 4.74 24.11 7.59
CA LYS A 244 4.17 24.75 6.39
C LYS A 244 4.94 24.37 5.13
N GLN A 245 6.25 24.23 5.22
CA GLN A 245 7.09 23.78 4.12
C GLN A 245 6.70 22.36 3.71
N ILE A 246 6.67 21.42 4.65
CA ILE A 246 6.26 20.02 4.38
C ILE A 246 4.84 20.00 3.80
N HIS A 247 3.89 20.72 4.42
CA HIS A 247 2.51 20.79 3.94
C HIS A 247 2.41 21.31 2.51
N ALA A 248 3.20 22.34 2.15
CA ALA A 248 3.27 22.87 0.79
C ALA A 248 3.93 21.89 -0.20
N GLU A 249 5.01 21.21 0.20
CA GLU A 249 5.67 20.17 -0.60
C GLU A 249 4.72 19.02 -0.93
N LEU A 250 3.81 18.69 -0.01
CA LEU A 250 2.76 17.69 -0.24
C LEU A 250 1.59 18.23 -1.07
N GLY A 251 1.60 19.47 -1.56
CA GLY A 251 0.46 20.02 -2.32
C GLY A 251 -0.71 20.46 -1.44
N GLN A 252 -0.44 20.76 -0.17
CA GLN A 252 -1.40 21.28 0.82
C GLN A 252 -2.62 20.38 1.03
N PRO A 253 -2.42 19.09 1.36
CA PRO A 253 -3.52 18.16 1.62
C PRO A 253 -4.46 18.70 2.70
N ARG A 254 -5.73 18.33 2.63
CA ARG A 254 -6.69 18.71 3.65
C ARG A 254 -6.37 17.97 4.95
N LEU A 255 -5.81 18.67 5.91
CA LEU A 255 -5.51 18.13 7.22
C LEU A 255 -6.65 18.41 8.19
N VAL A 256 -6.90 17.47 9.09
CA VAL A 256 -7.92 17.59 10.15
C VAL A 256 -7.31 18.35 11.33
N CYS A 257 -6.86 19.56 11.05
CA CYS A 257 -6.41 20.47 12.09
C CYS A 257 -7.61 21.32 12.46
N GLY A 258 -8.01 21.30 13.73
CA GLY A 258 -9.06 22.18 14.22
C GLY A 258 -8.76 23.61 13.78
N LYS A 259 -9.75 24.34 13.26
CA LYS A 259 -9.61 25.77 12.92
C LYS A 259 -9.27 26.64 14.13
N VAL A 260 -9.18 26.05 15.32
CA VAL A 260 -9.03 26.75 16.58
C VAL A 260 -7.56 27.12 16.76
N PRO A 261 -7.22 28.43 16.76
CA PRO A 261 -5.85 28.90 16.95
C PRO A 261 -5.36 28.76 18.40
N VAL A 262 -6.24 28.30 19.30
CA VAL A 262 -6.00 28.16 20.75
C VAL A 262 -6.55 26.82 21.21
N ILE A 263 -5.70 25.95 21.72
CA ILE A 263 -6.12 24.68 22.31
C ILE A 263 -6.39 24.93 23.79
N ARG A 264 -7.64 24.70 24.22
CA ARG A 264 -8.02 24.85 25.63
C ARG A 264 -7.14 23.96 26.48
N GLN A 265 -6.76 24.44 27.66
CA GLN A 265 -5.86 23.71 28.58
C GLN A 265 -6.31 22.27 28.83
N VAL A 266 -7.62 22.04 28.99
CA VAL A 266 -8.24 20.71 29.18
C VAL A 266 -7.99 19.72 28.04
N PHE A 267 -7.58 20.17 26.86
CA PHE A 267 -7.30 19.32 25.70
C PHE A 267 -5.80 19.16 25.41
N ARG A 268 -4.91 19.86 26.12
CA ARG A 268 -3.46 19.82 25.85
C ARG A 268 -2.88 18.44 26.07
N GLU A 269 -3.18 17.83 27.22
CA GLU A 269 -2.74 16.47 27.55
C GLU A 269 -3.20 15.46 26.49
N ARG A 270 -4.44 15.58 26.01
CA ARG A 270 -4.98 14.73 24.94
C ARG A 270 -4.24 14.92 23.61
N VAL A 271 -3.89 16.16 23.25
CA VAL A 271 -3.14 16.47 22.02
C VAL A 271 -1.71 15.93 22.10
N GLN A 272 -1.05 16.12 23.24
CA GLN A 272 0.28 15.57 23.50
C GLN A 272 0.25 14.04 23.44
N TRP A 273 -0.75 13.42 24.06
CA TRP A 273 -0.92 11.97 24.04
C TRP A 273 -1.13 11.41 22.61
N VAL A 274 -1.96 12.07 21.79
CA VAL A 274 -2.12 11.67 20.38
C VAL A 274 -0.80 11.81 19.62
N ALA A 275 -0.09 12.92 19.80
CA ALA A 275 1.21 13.14 19.17
C ALA A 275 2.25 12.07 19.55
N LEU A 276 2.27 11.68 20.82
CA LEU A 276 3.12 10.58 21.30
C LEU A 276 2.74 9.24 20.68
N ASN A 277 1.44 8.93 20.55
CA ASN A 277 1.00 7.67 19.94
C ASN A 277 1.32 7.61 18.45
N GLU A 278 1.17 8.71 17.71
CA GLU A 278 1.57 8.77 16.31
C GLU A 278 3.09 8.60 16.15
N LEU A 279 3.88 9.23 17.03
CA LEU A 279 5.33 9.06 17.04
C LEU A 279 5.74 7.61 17.35
N ARG A 280 5.06 6.97 18.31
CA ARG A 280 5.26 5.55 18.64
C ARG A 280 4.92 4.64 17.47
N ARG A 281 3.80 4.89 16.80
CA ARG A 281 3.37 4.12 15.63
C ARG A 281 4.41 4.21 14.51
N ALA A 282 4.90 5.41 14.21
CA ALA A 282 5.96 5.60 13.22
C ALA A 282 7.26 4.85 13.61
N TRP A 283 7.65 4.91 14.88
CA TRP A 283 8.81 4.17 15.37
C TRP A 283 8.63 2.64 15.23
N LEU A 284 7.47 2.10 15.62
CA LEU A 284 7.17 0.67 15.48
C LEU A 284 7.24 0.23 14.01
N ILE A 285 6.64 1.02 13.11
CA ILE A 285 6.69 0.76 11.66
C ILE A 285 8.13 0.67 11.15
N ALA A 286 8.99 1.59 11.58
CA ALA A 286 10.41 1.56 11.22
C ALA A 286 11.20 0.39 11.85
N GLN A 287 10.64 -0.28 12.87
CA GLN A 287 11.16 -1.56 13.38
C GLN A 287 10.56 -2.77 12.64
N GLY A 288 9.87 -2.57 11.52
CA GLY A 288 9.25 -3.63 10.73
C GLY A 288 7.85 -4.06 11.23
N TRP A 289 7.27 -3.36 12.21
CA TRP A 289 5.91 -3.66 12.66
C TRP A 289 4.88 -3.24 11.62
N LYS A 290 4.11 -4.19 11.12
CA LYS A 290 3.03 -3.90 10.18
C LYS A 290 1.74 -3.57 10.90
N THR A 291 1.10 -2.46 10.48
CA THR A 291 -0.25 -2.13 10.94
C THR A 291 -1.26 -3.21 10.50
N SER A 292 -2.38 -3.34 11.21
CA SER A 292 -3.47 -4.25 10.77
C SER A 292 -3.95 -3.94 9.34
N ALA A 293 -3.96 -2.68 8.95
CA ALA A 293 -4.30 -2.27 7.58
C ALA A 293 -3.23 -2.73 6.57
N ALA A 294 -1.94 -2.59 6.88
CA ALA A 294 -0.84 -3.06 6.05
C ALA A 294 -0.88 -4.58 5.87
N ARG A 295 -1.10 -5.34 6.96
CA ARG A 295 -1.26 -6.81 6.88
C ARG A 295 -2.44 -7.22 6.01
N GLN A 296 -3.59 -6.54 6.14
CA GLN A 296 -4.75 -6.78 5.28
C GLN A 296 -4.47 -6.46 3.81
N ILE A 297 -3.66 -5.43 3.53
CA ILE A 297 -3.22 -5.11 2.17
C ILE A 297 -2.36 -6.26 1.64
N ASP A 298 -1.37 -6.73 2.41
CA ASP A 298 -0.50 -7.83 2.00
C ASP A 298 -1.31 -9.09 1.70
N THR A 299 -2.24 -9.49 2.59
CA THR A 299 -3.12 -10.64 2.36
C THR A 299 -3.92 -10.52 1.08
N VAL A 300 -4.55 -9.35 0.83
CA VAL A 300 -5.31 -9.12 -0.41
C VAL A 300 -4.40 -9.23 -1.62
N ILE A 301 -3.17 -8.70 -1.56
CA ILE A 301 -2.24 -8.77 -2.69
C ILE A 301 -1.78 -10.21 -2.93
N GLU A 302 -1.41 -10.94 -1.89
CA GLU A 302 -0.98 -12.34 -1.94
C GLU A 302 -2.08 -13.22 -2.54
N GLU A 303 -3.32 -13.11 -2.05
CA GLU A 303 -4.47 -13.84 -2.60
C GLU A 303 -4.66 -13.57 -4.11
N GLN A 304 -4.40 -12.34 -4.57
CA GLN A 304 -4.50 -12.00 -5.98
C GLN A 304 -3.33 -12.53 -6.81
N PHE A 305 -2.12 -12.58 -6.25
CA PHE A 305 -1.00 -13.22 -6.91
C PHE A 305 -1.19 -14.75 -7.02
N ASP A 306 -1.78 -15.38 -6.01
CA ASP A 306 -2.12 -16.81 -6.06
C ASP A 306 -3.17 -17.09 -7.15
N VAL A 307 -4.19 -16.22 -7.28
CA VAL A 307 -5.16 -16.30 -8.37
C VAL A 307 -4.48 -16.10 -9.71
N LEU A 308 -3.61 -15.09 -9.83
CA LEU A 308 -2.86 -14.81 -11.05
C LEU A 308 -2.00 -16.00 -11.47
N GLU A 309 -1.27 -16.63 -10.55
CA GLU A 309 -0.45 -17.81 -10.82
C GLU A 309 -1.30 -18.98 -11.31
N LYS A 310 -2.42 -19.26 -10.63
CA LYS A 310 -3.37 -20.31 -11.04
C LYS A 310 -3.93 -20.05 -12.42
N VAL A 311 -4.32 -18.81 -12.72
CA VAL A 311 -4.84 -18.49 -14.05
C VAL A 311 -3.73 -18.59 -15.08
N LEU A 312 -2.55 -17.99 -14.88
CA LEU A 312 -1.41 -18.07 -15.80
C LEU A 312 -0.99 -19.51 -16.16
N THR A 313 -1.19 -20.47 -15.25
CA THR A 313 -0.93 -21.89 -15.53
C THR A 313 -2.03 -22.57 -16.35
N LEU A 314 -3.25 -22.03 -16.33
CA LEU A 314 -4.43 -22.51 -17.06
C LEU A 314 -4.71 -21.75 -18.37
N LEU A 315 -4.04 -20.61 -18.59
CA LEU A 315 -4.25 -19.75 -19.76
C LEU A 315 -3.81 -20.43 -21.07
N GLU A 316 -4.78 -20.93 -21.83
CA GLU A 316 -4.60 -21.26 -23.25
C GLU A 316 -5.15 -20.15 -24.18
N ALA A 317 -6.03 -19.27 -23.68
CA ALA A 317 -6.78 -18.29 -24.48
C ALA A 317 -6.44 -16.80 -24.17
N PRO A 318 -6.46 -15.90 -25.18
CA PRO A 318 -6.20 -14.47 -24.99
C PRO A 318 -7.24 -13.69 -24.17
N GLU A 319 -8.50 -14.15 -24.13
CA GLU A 319 -9.61 -13.43 -23.48
C GLU A 319 -9.47 -13.40 -21.95
N ASP A 320 -8.88 -14.46 -21.39
CA ASP A 320 -8.61 -14.58 -19.97
C ASP A 320 -7.50 -13.59 -19.51
N ILE A 321 -6.58 -13.20 -20.40
CA ILE A 321 -5.54 -12.20 -20.10
C ILE A 321 -6.18 -10.84 -19.83
N GLU A 322 -7.14 -10.41 -20.65
CA GLU A 322 -7.81 -9.12 -20.42
C GLU A 322 -8.59 -9.14 -19.10
N HIS A 323 -9.29 -10.24 -18.77
CA HIS A 323 -9.99 -10.35 -17.50
C HIS A 323 -9.05 -10.23 -16.29
N ILE A 324 -7.89 -10.88 -16.35
CA ILE A 324 -6.85 -10.77 -15.32
C ILE A 324 -6.33 -9.35 -15.18
N GLU A 325 -5.96 -8.69 -16.29
CA GLU A 325 -5.46 -7.31 -16.27
C GLU A 325 -6.46 -6.38 -15.59
N ARG A 326 -7.75 -6.59 -15.87
CA ARG A 326 -8.86 -5.86 -15.27
C ARG A 326 -9.00 -6.13 -13.78
N MET A 327 -8.90 -7.38 -13.36
CA MET A 327 -8.90 -7.76 -11.93
C MET A 327 -7.70 -7.16 -11.19
N LEU A 328 -6.51 -7.20 -11.78
CA LEU A 328 -5.31 -6.58 -11.22
C LEU A 328 -5.49 -5.06 -11.11
N GLN A 329 -6.08 -4.41 -12.11
CA GLN A 329 -6.34 -2.97 -12.07
C GLN A 329 -7.27 -2.59 -10.92
N LEU A 330 -8.38 -3.31 -10.71
CA LEU A 330 -9.27 -3.06 -9.57
C LEU A 330 -8.62 -3.36 -8.23
N THR A 331 -7.86 -4.45 -8.14
CA THR A 331 -7.07 -4.77 -6.94
C THR A 331 -6.10 -3.63 -6.64
N THR A 332 -5.42 -3.11 -7.65
CA THR A 332 -4.49 -1.98 -7.50
C THR A 332 -5.21 -0.75 -6.97
N ILE A 333 -6.38 -0.42 -7.53
CA ILE A 333 -7.21 0.70 -7.07
C ILE A 333 -7.66 0.48 -5.62
N LEU A 334 -8.08 -0.74 -5.26
CA LEU A 334 -8.48 -1.12 -3.90
C LEU A 334 -7.32 -0.99 -2.90
N VAL A 335 -6.15 -1.52 -3.25
CA VAL A 335 -4.93 -1.49 -2.45
C VAL A 335 -4.45 -0.06 -2.27
N LEU A 336 -4.37 0.72 -3.35
CA LEU A 336 -4.10 2.15 -3.27
C LEU A 336 -5.16 2.85 -2.43
N SER A 337 -6.41 2.41 -2.46
CA SER A 337 -7.45 3.01 -1.63
C SER A 337 -7.28 2.74 -0.12
N ARG A 338 -6.31 1.95 0.30
CA ARG A 338 -6.01 1.64 1.71
C ARG A 338 -4.58 1.97 2.11
N THR A 339 -3.68 2.12 1.14
CA THR A 339 -2.27 2.38 1.39
C THR A 339 -2.07 3.86 1.74
N PRO A 340 -1.62 4.19 2.96
CA PRO A 340 -1.25 5.57 3.28
C PRO A 340 -0.10 5.99 2.37
N ARG A 341 -0.29 7.06 1.60
CA ARG A 341 0.73 7.54 0.67
C ARG A 341 0.60 9.04 0.45
N VAL A 342 1.73 9.67 0.21
CA VAL A 342 1.83 11.07 -0.17
C VAL A 342 2.95 11.25 -1.20
N PRO A 343 3.02 12.41 -1.90
CA PRO A 343 4.15 12.72 -2.75
C PRO A 343 5.49 12.56 -2.01
N GLY A 344 6.32 11.67 -2.55
CA GLY A 344 7.67 11.38 -2.08
C GLY A 344 7.78 10.27 -1.05
N GLN A 345 6.68 9.62 -0.72
CA GLN A 345 6.69 8.41 0.08
C GLN A 345 7.02 7.20 -0.79
N GLN A 346 7.79 6.24 -0.25
CA GLN A 346 7.94 4.93 -0.90
C GLN A 346 6.59 4.20 -0.85
N LEU A 347 6.30 3.33 -1.81
CA LEU A 347 5.19 2.39 -1.65
C LEU A 347 5.73 1.05 -1.15
N PRO A 348 4.93 0.25 -0.44
CA PRO A 348 5.28 -1.14 -0.19
C PRO A 348 5.56 -1.83 -1.53
N VAL A 349 6.58 -2.70 -1.57
CA VAL A 349 7.11 -3.27 -2.84
C VAL A 349 6.02 -3.93 -3.68
N LEU A 350 5.11 -4.66 -3.04
CA LEU A 350 3.99 -5.34 -3.71
C LEU A 350 2.98 -4.34 -4.30
N VAL A 351 2.70 -3.24 -3.60
CA VAL A 351 1.82 -2.17 -4.08
C VAL A 351 2.43 -1.46 -5.27
N GLU A 352 3.74 -1.20 -5.22
CA GLU A 352 4.48 -0.59 -6.32
C GLU A 352 4.45 -1.48 -7.57
N LEU A 353 4.69 -2.78 -7.41
CA LEU A 353 4.62 -3.75 -8.49
C LEU A 353 3.23 -3.78 -9.13
N LEU A 354 2.17 -3.75 -8.33
CA LEU A 354 0.79 -3.70 -8.83
C LEU A 354 0.51 -2.42 -9.64
N CYS A 355 0.98 -1.27 -9.17
CA CYS A 355 0.86 -0.01 -9.91
C CYS A 355 1.55 -0.09 -11.27
N ASP A 356 2.75 -0.67 -11.30
CA ASP A 356 3.50 -0.85 -12.55
C ASP A 356 2.82 -1.82 -13.52
N LEU A 357 2.35 -2.97 -13.02
CA LEU A 357 1.68 -3.99 -13.84
C LEU A 357 0.39 -3.47 -14.47
N THR A 358 -0.30 -2.56 -13.78
CA THR A 358 -1.61 -2.04 -14.21
C THR A 358 -1.55 -0.65 -14.82
N GLU A 359 -0.34 -0.09 -14.94
CA GLU A 359 -0.09 1.29 -15.34
C GLU A 359 -0.93 2.31 -14.54
N THR A 360 -1.23 2.00 -13.28
CA THR A 360 -2.02 2.85 -12.40
C THR A 360 -1.11 3.87 -11.73
N ASP A 361 -1.51 5.15 -11.75
CA ASP A 361 -0.79 6.20 -11.03
C ASP A 361 -0.73 5.87 -9.54
N PRO A 362 0.46 5.71 -8.93
CA PRO A 362 0.59 5.44 -7.50
C PRO A 362 -0.04 6.54 -6.63
N LEU A 363 -0.19 7.76 -7.15
CA LEU A 363 -0.85 8.87 -6.47
C LEU A 363 -2.34 8.98 -6.80
N TRP A 364 -2.95 8.02 -7.49
CA TRP A 364 -4.38 8.07 -7.81
C TRP A 364 -5.24 8.32 -6.56
N ASP A 365 -6.02 9.41 -6.48
CA ASP A 365 -6.90 9.74 -5.34
C ASP A 365 -6.20 9.83 -3.96
N TRP A 366 -4.89 10.09 -3.93
CA TRP A 366 -4.14 10.19 -2.66
C TRP A 366 -4.62 11.34 -1.75
N THR A 367 -5.07 12.46 -2.33
CA THR A 367 -5.56 13.63 -1.59
C THR A 367 -6.92 13.41 -0.95
N GLY A 368 -7.68 12.44 -1.46
CA GLY A 368 -9.03 12.19 -1.00
C GLY A 368 -9.08 11.36 0.28
N PHE A 369 -7.95 10.84 0.78
CA PHE A 369 -7.86 10.19 2.08
C PHE A 369 -8.12 11.18 3.22
N ASP A 370 -9.39 11.27 3.65
CA ASP A 370 -9.75 12.00 4.86
C ASP A 370 -9.28 11.20 6.09
N HIS A 371 -8.21 11.67 6.74
CA HIS A 371 -7.71 11.16 8.02
C HIS A 371 -8.59 11.58 9.22
N LEU A 372 -9.91 11.63 9.04
CA LEU A 372 -10.89 12.17 10.00
C LEU A 372 -10.90 11.49 11.38
N TYR A 373 -10.25 10.34 11.51
CA TYR A 373 -10.10 9.65 12.78
C TYR A 373 -9.17 10.35 13.79
N LEU A 374 -8.44 11.40 13.38
CA LEU A 374 -7.37 12.01 14.18
C LEU A 374 -7.65 13.43 14.68
N ASP A 375 -8.90 13.87 14.82
CA ASP A 375 -9.19 15.12 15.56
C ASP A 375 -9.31 14.82 17.07
N PRO A 376 -8.25 15.05 17.89
CA PRO A 376 -8.31 14.84 19.34
C PRO A 376 -9.21 15.84 20.05
N SER A 377 -9.64 16.92 19.40
CA SER A 377 -10.53 17.90 20.03
C SER A 377 -11.99 17.45 20.05
N VAL A 378 -12.32 16.35 19.37
CA VAL A 378 -13.69 15.89 19.14
C VAL A 378 -14.02 14.76 20.10
N THR A 379 -15.08 14.93 20.88
CA THR A 379 -15.63 13.87 21.74
C THR A 379 -16.26 12.77 20.87
N LYS A 380 -16.47 11.57 21.43
CA LYS A 380 -17.14 10.46 20.72
C LYS A 380 -18.52 10.89 20.18
N ASP A 381 -19.29 11.63 20.98
CA ASP A 381 -20.58 12.19 20.56
C ASP A 381 -20.45 13.22 19.43
N GLU A 382 -19.42 14.06 19.46
CA GLU A 382 -19.15 14.97 18.36
C GLU A 382 -18.63 14.24 17.12
N ARG A 383 -17.95 13.08 17.25
CA ARG A 383 -17.58 12.24 16.10
C ARG A 383 -18.82 11.58 15.51
N GLU A 384 -19.74 11.09 16.33
CA GLU A 384 -21.00 10.50 15.87
C GLU A 384 -21.89 11.56 15.21
N HIS A 385 -21.99 12.74 15.83
CA HIS A 385 -22.72 13.89 15.27
C HIS A 385 -22.04 14.46 14.03
N ARG A 386 -20.70 14.46 13.99
CA ARG A 386 -19.94 14.77 12.77
C ARG A 386 -20.21 13.69 11.74
N ARG A 387 -20.12 12.38 11.97
CA ARG A 387 -20.54 11.32 11.02
C ARG A 387 -21.94 11.54 10.44
N GLN A 388 -22.88 11.99 11.28
CA GLN A 388 -24.25 12.31 10.87
C GLN A 388 -24.33 13.60 10.03
N LYS A 389 -23.51 14.62 10.32
CA LYS A 389 -23.42 15.91 9.60
C LYS A 389 -22.31 16.01 8.56
N GLU A 390 -21.46 14.99 8.44
CA GLU A 390 -20.14 15.08 7.80
C GLU A 390 -20.30 15.20 6.31
N LEU A 391 -19.33 15.91 5.73
CA LEU A 391 -19.36 16.32 4.35
C LEU A 391 -19.63 15.11 3.44
N PRO A 392 -20.42 15.30 2.36
CA PRO A 392 -20.62 14.30 1.32
C PRO A 392 -19.34 13.56 0.85
N GLN A 393 -18.16 14.16 1.02
CA GLN A 393 -16.84 13.58 0.76
C GLN A 393 -16.45 12.39 1.64
N VAL A 394 -16.64 12.46 2.96
CA VAL A 394 -16.25 11.36 3.89
C VAL A 394 -17.05 10.09 3.58
N ARG A 395 -18.35 10.29 3.37
CA ARG A 395 -19.25 9.22 2.93
C ARG A 395 -18.83 8.68 1.58
N ALA A 396 -18.42 9.55 0.65
CA ALA A 396 -17.92 9.11 -0.65
C ALA A 396 -16.64 8.28 -0.53
N ASN A 397 -15.79 8.50 0.47
CA ASN A 397 -14.57 7.70 0.69
C ASN A 397 -14.87 6.29 1.14
N LEU A 398 -15.64 6.17 2.23
CA LEU A 398 -16.06 4.87 2.75
C LEU A 398 -16.90 4.12 1.72
N SER A 399 -17.74 4.84 0.96
CA SER A 399 -18.53 4.25 -0.12
C SER A 399 -17.67 3.79 -1.29
N LEU A 400 -16.61 4.53 -1.66
CA LEU A 400 -15.68 4.11 -2.71
C LEU A 400 -14.92 2.84 -2.30
N GLN A 401 -14.40 2.80 -1.08
CA GLN A 401 -13.72 1.62 -0.53
C GLN A 401 -14.66 0.41 -0.46
N TRP A 402 -15.89 0.62 -0.01
CA TRP A 402 -16.95 -0.39 -0.01
C TRP A 402 -17.24 -0.89 -1.43
N ALA A 403 -17.37 0.01 -2.41
CA ALA A 403 -17.65 -0.35 -3.79
C ALA A 403 -16.53 -1.24 -4.35
N LEU A 404 -15.27 -0.88 -4.11
CA LEU A 404 -14.11 -1.67 -4.52
C LEU A 404 -14.08 -3.05 -3.84
N GLN A 405 -14.45 -3.13 -2.56
CA GLN A 405 -14.57 -4.40 -1.81
C GLN A 405 -15.68 -5.32 -2.34
N VAL A 406 -16.74 -4.78 -2.94
CA VAL A 406 -17.87 -5.57 -3.45
C VAL A 406 -17.67 -5.95 -4.91
N VAL A 407 -17.17 -5.05 -5.74
CA VAL A 407 -16.91 -5.32 -7.17
C VAL A 407 -15.94 -6.49 -7.33
N HIS A 408 -14.91 -6.53 -6.49
CA HIS A 408 -13.82 -7.51 -6.62
C HIS A 408 -14.30 -8.97 -6.48
N PRO A 409 -15.03 -9.37 -5.42
CA PRO A 409 -15.62 -10.71 -5.34
C PRO A 409 -16.64 -11.02 -6.44
N VAL A 410 -17.43 -10.04 -6.88
CA VAL A 410 -18.44 -10.26 -7.93
C VAL A 410 -17.76 -10.64 -9.26
N LEU A 411 -16.63 -10.02 -9.59
CA LEU A 411 -15.86 -10.36 -10.78
C LEU A 411 -15.21 -11.75 -10.67
N ASP A 412 -14.72 -12.15 -9.49
CA ASP A 412 -14.21 -13.53 -9.29
C ASP A 412 -15.31 -14.60 -9.43
N LEU A 413 -16.56 -14.25 -9.13
CA LEU A 413 -17.70 -15.14 -9.33
C LEU A 413 -18.14 -15.26 -10.79
N TYR A 414 -17.89 -14.24 -11.62
CA TYR A 414 -18.43 -14.18 -12.99
C TYR A 414 -17.99 -15.36 -13.88
N PRO A 415 -16.70 -15.73 -13.96
CA PRO A 415 -16.27 -16.91 -14.75
C PRO A 415 -16.78 -18.24 -14.19
N ARG A 416 -17.14 -18.31 -12.90
CA ARG A 416 -17.60 -19.52 -12.21
C ARG A 416 -19.12 -19.66 -12.18
N ALA A 417 -19.84 -18.63 -12.62
CA ALA A 417 -21.28 -18.59 -12.52
C ALA A 417 -21.92 -19.52 -13.57
N HIS A 418 -22.65 -20.52 -13.09
CA HIS A 418 -23.57 -21.29 -13.93
C HIS A 418 -24.64 -20.38 -14.56
N GLU A 419 -25.25 -20.77 -15.68
CA GLU A 419 -26.27 -19.98 -16.40
C GLU A 419 -27.40 -19.49 -15.47
N THR A 420 -27.75 -20.30 -14.47
CA THR A 420 -28.78 -20.01 -13.45
C THR A 420 -28.43 -18.86 -12.50
N HIS A 421 -27.15 -18.50 -12.41
CA HIS A 421 -26.63 -17.43 -11.54
C HIS A 421 -26.23 -16.18 -12.32
N LEU A 422 -26.15 -16.26 -13.65
CA LEU A 422 -25.60 -15.20 -14.49
C LEU A 422 -26.40 -13.89 -14.38
N GLU A 423 -27.72 -13.95 -14.34
CA GLU A 423 -28.59 -12.77 -14.20
C GLU A 423 -28.28 -12.01 -12.88
N GLU A 424 -28.09 -12.75 -11.78
CA GLU A 424 -27.77 -12.19 -10.48
C GLU A 424 -26.38 -11.54 -10.46
N VAL A 425 -25.37 -12.20 -11.05
CA VAL A 425 -24.01 -11.65 -11.18
C VAL A 425 -24.03 -10.37 -12.01
N CYS A 426 -24.71 -10.38 -13.16
CA CYS A 426 -24.84 -9.20 -14.03
C CYS A 426 -25.47 -8.02 -13.29
N TRP A 427 -26.54 -8.27 -12.51
CA TRP A 427 -27.16 -7.23 -11.68
C TRP A 427 -26.19 -6.69 -10.61
N LEU A 428 -25.47 -7.58 -9.91
CA LEU A 428 -24.49 -7.19 -8.89
C LEU A 428 -23.34 -6.37 -9.51
N LEU A 429 -22.84 -6.74 -10.68
CA LEU A 429 -21.82 -5.98 -11.41
C LEU A 429 -22.35 -4.57 -11.75
N GLN A 430 -23.54 -4.49 -12.33
CA GLN A 430 -24.14 -3.22 -12.73
C GLN A 430 -24.34 -2.27 -11.54
N GLU A 431 -24.88 -2.75 -10.42
CA GLU A 431 -25.10 -1.92 -9.22
C GLU A 431 -23.78 -1.52 -8.55
N SER A 432 -22.85 -2.46 -8.43
CA SER A 432 -21.58 -2.22 -7.73
C SER A 432 -20.67 -1.26 -8.50
N PHE A 433 -20.54 -1.44 -9.83
CA PHE A 433 -19.80 -0.48 -10.67
C PHE A 433 -20.52 0.85 -10.82
N GLY A 434 -21.85 0.84 -10.94
CA GLY A 434 -22.62 2.08 -10.98
C GLY A 434 -22.43 2.90 -9.70
N HIS A 435 -22.38 2.24 -8.55
CA HIS A 435 -22.02 2.87 -7.28
C HIS A 435 -20.58 3.37 -7.27
N LEU A 436 -19.61 2.55 -7.68
CA LEU A 436 -18.20 2.92 -7.77
C LEU A 436 -18.00 4.20 -8.58
N PHE A 437 -18.57 4.25 -9.79
CA PHE A 437 -18.47 5.42 -10.67
C PHE A 437 -19.20 6.64 -10.11
N ALA A 438 -20.32 6.46 -9.42
CA ALA A 438 -21.02 7.57 -8.78
C ALA A 438 -20.20 8.16 -7.62
N CYS A 439 -19.55 7.32 -6.81
CA CYS A 439 -18.65 7.75 -5.73
C CYS A 439 -17.41 8.46 -6.27
N ALA A 440 -16.79 7.91 -7.33
CA ALA A 440 -15.64 8.53 -7.99
C ALA A 440 -15.99 9.93 -8.53
N ARG A 441 -17.11 10.06 -9.27
CA ARG A 441 -17.61 11.36 -9.76
C ARG A 441 -17.87 12.35 -8.64
N GLN A 442 -18.50 11.91 -7.54
CA GLN A 442 -18.78 12.77 -6.39
C GLN A 442 -17.48 13.30 -5.74
N ARG A 443 -16.40 12.51 -5.80
CA ARG A 443 -15.07 12.91 -5.31
C ARG A 443 -14.28 13.73 -6.33
N GLY A 444 -14.74 13.83 -7.57
CA GLY A 444 -14.00 14.46 -8.65
C GLY A 444 -12.75 13.66 -9.08
N VAL A 445 -12.76 12.34 -8.86
CA VAL A 445 -11.69 11.44 -9.30
C VAL A 445 -12.20 10.55 -10.43
N GLN A 446 -11.30 10.20 -11.35
CA GLN A 446 -11.58 9.29 -12.45
C GLN A 446 -11.03 7.91 -12.10
N ILE A 447 -11.80 6.84 -12.33
CA ILE A 447 -11.28 5.48 -12.12
C ILE A 447 -10.23 5.16 -13.21
N PRO A 448 -9.05 4.62 -12.87
CA PRO A 448 -8.10 4.14 -13.86
C PRO A 448 -8.76 3.10 -14.77
N GLY A 449 -8.69 3.32 -16.08
CA GLY A 449 -9.38 2.48 -17.05
C GLY A 449 -10.91 2.67 -17.13
N GLU A 450 -11.48 3.75 -16.58
CA GLU A 450 -12.95 3.94 -16.50
C GLU A 450 -13.67 3.76 -17.86
N ALA A 451 -13.07 4.25 -18.96
CA ALA A 451 -13.68 4.14 -20.28
C ALA A 451 -13.80 2.68 -20.72
N GLN A 452 -12.77 1.87 -20.47
CA GLN A 452 -12.76 0.45 -20.76
C GLN A 452 -13.80 -0.28 -19.91
N TRP A 453 -13.85 -0.01 -18.60
CA TRP A 453 -14.87 -0.60 -17.72
C TRP A 453 -16.28 -0.26 -18.18
N ARG A 454 -16.53 0.98 -18.59
CA ARG A 454 -17.85 1.39 -19.11
C ARG A 454 -18.22 0.65 -20.39
N SER A 455 -17.27 0.48 -21.30
CA SER A 455 -17.49 -0.28 -22.54
C SER A 455 -17.79 -1.75 -22.25
N MET A 456 -17.08 -2.36 -21.30
CA MET A 456 -17.26 -3.75 -20.91
C MET A 456 -18.63 -3.98 -20.23
N LEU A 457 -19.10 -3.02 -19.45
CA LEU A 457 -20.34 -3.11 -18.68
C LEU A 457 -21.56 -2.59 -19.45
N GLU A 458 -21.37 -1.95 -20.60
CA GLU A 458 -22.47 -1.43 -21.44
C GLU A 458 -23.53 -2.49 -21.78
N PRO A 459 -23.18 -3.75 -22.11
CA PRO A 459 -24.17 -4.80 -22.37
C PRO A 459 -25.04 -5.14 -21.16
N LEU A 460 -24.59 -4.85 -19.94
CA LEU A 460 -25.35 -5.09 -18.70
C LEU A 460 -26.44 -4.05 -18.47
N GLY A 461 -26.46 -2.97 -19.26
CA GLY A 461 -27.47 -1.91 -19.19
C GLY A 461 -26.97 -0.64 -18.49
N TRP A 462 -27.92 0.24 -18.13
CA TRP A 462 -27.59 1.57 -17.64
C TRP A 462 -27.11 1.53 -16.20
N MET A 463 -25.88 1.99 -15.97
CA MET A 463 -25.35 2.14 -14.61
C MET A 463 -25.96 3.33 -13.90
N ARG A 464 -26.19 3.20 -12.59
CA ARG A 464 -26.76 4.25 -11.75
C ARG A 464 -25.91 5.54 -11.75
N ALA A 465 -26.61 6.67 -11.68
CA ALA A 465 -25.98 7.99 -11.66
C ALA A 465 -25.58 8.43 -10.25
N SER A 466 -26.28 7.97 -9.21
CA SER A 466 -26.07 8.35 -7.81
C SER A 466 -25.45 7.19 -7.01
N PRO A 467 -24.76 7.47 -5.89
CA PRO A 467 -24.29 6.42 -4.99
C PRO A 467 -25.46 5.60 -4.40
N LEU A 468 -25.19 4.36 -4.01
CA LEU A 468 -26.05 3.54 -3.15
C LEU A 468 -26.23 4.22 -1.79
N THR A 469 -27.45 4.16 -1.27
CA THR A 469 -27.69 4.45 0.15
C THR A 469 -27.14 3.32 1.02
N VAL A 470 -27.00 3.55 2.34
CA VAL A 470 -26.52 2.52 3.27
C VAL A 470 -27.41 1.27 3.23
N GLN A 471 -28.72 1.43 3.16
CA GLN A 471 -29.66 0.30 3.07
C GLN A 471 -29.51 -0.48 1.75
N GLU A 472 -29.30 0.22 0.64
CA GLU A 472 -29.07 -0.43 -0.65
C GLU A 472 -27.70 -1.15 -0.68
N GLN A 473 -26.67 -0.58 -0.05
CA GLN A 473 -25.37 -1.25 0.15
C GLN A 473 -25.52 -2.55 0.94
N GLU A 474 -26.28 -2.53 2.04
CA GLU A 474 -26.56 -3.73 2.82
C GLU A 474 -27.31 -4.80 2.00
N GLN A 475 -28.26 -4.38 1.16
CA GLN A 475 -28.96 -5.28 0.26
C GLN A 475 -28.03 -5.92 -0.77
N VAL A 476 -27.17 -5.14 -1.43
CA VAL A 476 -26.17 -5.65 -2.40
C VAL A 476 -25.24 -6.65 -1.71
N ARG A 477 -24.76 -6.34 -0.50
CA ARG A 477 -23.90 -7.24 0.28
C ARG A 477 -24.61 -8.55 0.64
N GLY A 478 -25.86 -8.47 1.09
CA GLY A 478 -26.67 -9.65 1.42
C GLY A 478 -26.87 -10.56 0.21
N ARG A 479 -27.14 -9.98 -0.96
CA ARG A 479 -27.29 -10.73 -2.23
C ARG A 479 -25.97 -11.35 -2.68
N LEU A 480 -24.86 -10.60 -2.62
CA LEU A 480 -23.52 -11.13 -2.93
C LEU A 480 -23.16 -12.32 -2.03
N HIS A 481 -23.40 -12.21 -0.72
CA HIS A 481 -23.13 -13.31 0.20
C HIS A 481 -24.00 -14.54 -0.14
N ALA A 482 -25.30 -14.35 -0.36
CA ALA A 482 -26.20 -15.44 -0.70
C ALA A 482 -25.77 -16.15 -2.00
N LEU A 483 -25.37 -15.38 -3.01
CA LEU A 483 -24.87 -15.89 -4.28
C LEU A 483 -23.55 -16.66 -4.12
N SER A 484 -22.58 -16.10 -3.39
CA SER A 484 -21.30 -16.75 -3.12
C SER A 484 -21.48 -18.09 -2.40
N THR A 485 -22.38 -18.14 -1.40
CA THR A 485 -22.74 -19.39 -0.71
C THR A 485 -23.40 -20.39 -1.66
N SER A 486 -24.31 -19.95 -2.53
CA SER A 486 -24.97 -20.79 -3.54
C SER A 486 -23.97 -21.41 -4.52
N ILE A 487 -23.07 -20.61 -5.08
CA ILE A 487 -22.03 -21.06 -6.03
C ILE A 487 -21.07 -22.05 -5.36
N THR A 488 -20.64 -21.76 -4.12
CA THR A 488 -19.76 -22.65 -3.36
C THR A 488 -20.43 -23.99 -3.06
N ALA A 489 -21.71 -23.97 -2.66
CA ALA A 489 -22.48 -25.18 -2.41
C ALA A 489 -22.65 -26.02 -3.69
N ALA A 490 -22.94 -25.38 -4.83
CA ALA A 490 -23.04 -26.05 -6.13
C ALA A 490 -21.70 -26.67 -6.56
N ALA A 491 -20.58 -25.97 -6.36
CA ALA A 491 -19.25 -26.49 -6.68
C ALA A 491 -18.89 -27.71 -5.80
N LEU A 492 -19.19 -27.66 -4.50
CA LEU A 492 -18.99 -28.80 -3.59
C LEU A 492 -19.86 -30.00 -3.97
N GLN A 493 -21.12 -29.76 -4.37
CA GLN A 493 -22.01 -30.82 -4.83
C GLN A 493 -21.47 -31.47 -6.12
N ALA A 494 -21.01 -30.68 -7.09
CA ALA A 494 -20.41 -31.19 -8.32
C ALA A 494 -19.18 -32.06 -8.05
N GLN A 495 -18.30 -31.63 -7.13
CA GLN A 495 -17.15 -32.43 -6.69
C GLN A 495 -17.57 -33.74 -6.01
N GLN A 496 -18.63 -33.71 -5.19
CA GLN A 496 -19.17 -34.91 -4.55
C GLN A 496 -19.78 -35.88 -5.58
N GLU A 497 -20.49 -35.39 -6.58
CA GLU A 497 -21.07 -36.21 -7.65
C GLU A 497 -19.97 -36.87 -8.50
N GLU A 498 -18.91 -36.12 -8.83
CA GLU A 498 -17.75 -36.65 -9.56
C GLU A 498 -16.99 -37.71 -8.75
N THR A 499 -16.89 -37.54 -7.43
CA THR A 499 -16.25 -38.52 -6.53
C THR A 499 -17.15 -39.74 -6.26
N SER A 500 -18.48 -39.57 -6.35
CA SER A 500 -19.48 -40.61 -6.06
C SER A 500 -19.83 -41.48 -7.26
N MET A 501 -19.35 -41.13 -8.46
CA MET A 501 -19.43 -42.05 -9.60
C MET A 501 -18.64 -43.33 -9.27
N PRO A 502 -19.31 -44.49 -9.14
CA PRO A 502 -18.65 -45.71 -8.70
C PRO A 502 -17.56 -46.10 -9.70
N ALA A 503 -16.37 -46.42 -9.19
CA ALA A 503 -15.22 -46.91 -9.95
C ALA A 503 -15.48 -48.22 -10.74
N GLU A 504 -16.71 -48.74 -10.74
CA GLU A 504 -17.11 -50.02 -11.33
C GLU A 504 -17.38 -49.99 -12.84
N GLU A 505 -17.26 -48.84 -13.52
CA GLU A 505 -17.31 -48.78 -14.99
C GLU A 505 -16.07 -48.10 -15.61
N ILE A 506 -14.90 -48.23 -14.96
CA ILE A 506 -13.66 -48.31 -15.74
C ILE A 506 -13.65 -49.73 -16.33
N VAL A 507 -14.44 -49.92 -17.39
CA VAL A 507 -14.27 -51.05 -18.30
C VAL A 507 -12.80 -51.03 -18.66
N ALA A 508 -12.06 -52.03 -18.16
CA ALA A 508 -10.68 -52.28 -18.56
C ALA A 508 -10.67 -52.13 -20.08
N PRO A 509 -9.82 -51.28 -20.68
CA PRO A 509 -9.83 -51.09 -22.11
C PRO A 509 -9.65 -52.48 -22.71
N GLU A 510 -10.73 -53.05 -23.24
CA GLU A 510 -10.64 -54.17 -24.14
C GLU A 510 -9.61 -53.71 -25.15
N ALA A 511 -8.54 -54.49 -25.27
CA ALA A 511 -7.49 -54.24 -26.22
C ALA A 511 -8.16 -54.15 -27.60
N VAL A 512 -8.51 -52.94 -28.00
CA VAL A 512 -8.87 -52.61 -29.37
C VAL A 512 -7.56 -52.81 -30.09
N GLU A 513 -7.40 -54.00 -30.68
CA GLU A 513 -6.39 -54.27 -31.67
C GLU A 513 -6.42 -53.12 -32.67
N TRP A 514 -5.43 -52.25 -32.57
CA TRP A 514 -5.14 -51.26 -33.59
C TRP A 514 -4.77 -52.04 -34.85
N SER A 515 -5.79 -52.28 -35.68
CA SER A 515 -5.59 -52.73 -37.05
C SER A 515 -4.73 -51.68 -37.76
N ALA A 516 -3.61 -52.16 -38.31
CA ALA A 516 -2.55 -51.37 -38.91
C ALA A 516 -2.90 -50.85 -40.32
N ASP A 517 -4.13 -50.36 -40.52
CA ASP A 517 -4.65 -49.94 -41.85
C ASP A 517 -5.10 -48.46 -41.88
N LEU A 518 -4.32 -47.55 -41.28
CA LEU A 518 -4.57 -46.10 -41.35
C LEU A 518 -3.44 -45.29 -42.00
N ASP A 519 -2.74 -45.87 -42.97
CA ASP A 519 -1.78 -45.13 -43.81
C ASP A 519 -2.36 -44.61 -45.14
N ASP A 520 -3.66 -44.83 -45.45
CA ASP A 520 -4.21 -44.54 -46.80
C ASP A 520 -5.25 -43.40 -46.87
N GLN A 521 -5.41 -42.58 -45.81
CA GLN A 521 -6.36 -41.45 -45.83
C GLN A 521 -5.74 -40.04 -45.68
N ARG A 522 -4.43 -39.88 -45.94
CA ARG A 522 -3.77 -38.55 -45.95
C ARG A 522 -3.68 -37.86 -47.32
N SER A 523 -4.29 -38.41 -48.37
CA SER A 523 -4.15 -37.86 -49.74
C SER A 523 -5.37 -37.10 -50.30
N ALA A 524 -6.38 -36.76 -49.49
CA ALA A 524 -7.62 -36.14 -50.00
C ALA A 524 -8.06 -34.82 -49.34
N SER A 525 -7.18 -34.12 -48.60
CA SER A 525 -7.50 -32.82 -48.00
C SER A 525 -6.52 -31.71 -48.40
N THR A 526 -6.35 -31.49 -49.70
CA THR A 526 -5.50 -30.40 -50.24
C THR A 526 -6.16 -29.67 -51.42
N ALA A 527 -7.49 -29.51 -51.40
CA ALA A 527 -8.22 -28.86 -52.50
C ALA A 527 -9.45 -28.02 -52.08
N MET A 528 -9.53 -27.54 -50.84
CA MET A 528 -10.56 -26.58 -50.41
C MET A 528 -9.96 -25.54 -49.48
N ASP A 529 -9.06 -24.71 -50.00
CA ASP A 529 -8.51 -23.55 -49.27
C ASP A 529 -8.30 -22.35 -50.20
N ALA A 530 -9.28 -22.10 -51.07
CA ALA A 530 -9.23 -20.99 -52.03
C ALA A 530 -10.62 -20.40 -52.28
N SER A 531 -11.35 -19.98 -51.24
CA SER A 531 -12.47 -19.03 -51.38
C SER A 531 -13.09 -18.58 -50.04
N VAL A 532 -12.35 -17.94 -49.14
CA VAL A 532 -12.94 -17.05 -48.11
C VAL A 532 -12.02 -15.86 -47.86
N ASP A 533 -11.83 -15.03 -48.89
CA ASP A 533 -11.41 -13.63 -48.73
C ASP A 533 -12.69 -12.78 -48.55
N GLN A 534 -13.32 -12.88 -47.38
CA GLN A 534 -14.25 -11.85 -46.92
C GLN A 534 -13.48 -10.98 -45.92
N GLN A 535 -12.93 -9.89 -46.46
CA GLN A 535 -12.39 -8.78 -45.69
C GLN A 535 -13.47 -8.27 -44.71
N PHE A 536 -13.35 -8.67 -43.45
CA PHE A 536 -13.91 -7.90 -42.35
C PHE A 536 -13.13 -6.57 -42.31
N GLU A 537 -13.68 -5.53 -42.94
CA GLU A 537 -13.27 -4.15 -42.70
C GLU A 537 -13.45 -3.87 -41.21
N ARG A 538 -12.36 -3.95 -40.43
CA ARG A 538 -12.32 -3.42 -39.07
C ARG A 538 -12.79 -1.96 -39.13
N PRO A 539 -13.81 -1.55 -38.37
CA PRO A 539 -14.23 -0.15 -38.31
C PRO A 539 -13.00 0.71 -38.01
N GLN A 540 -12.66 1.63 -38.92
CA GLN A 540 -11.58 2.57 -38.66
C GLN A 540 -11.94 3.35 -37.38
N PRO A 541 -11.08 3.35 -36.35
CA PRO A 541 -11.35 4.06 -35.12
C PRO A 541 -11.63 5.52 -35.45
N GLN A 542 -12.84 5.98 -35.13
CA GLN A 542 -13.24 7.36 -35.34
C GLN A 542 -12.23 8.26 -34.61
N LEU A 543 -11.58 9.14 -35.35
CA LEU A 543 -10.57 10.08 -34.84
C LEU A 543 -11.21 11.00 -33.81
N THR A 544 -11.10 10.63 -32.53
CA THR A 544 -11.42 11.50 -31.40
C THR A 544 -10.64 12.80 -31.58
N PRO A 545 -11.26 13.98 -31.41
CA PRO A 545 -10.56 15.25 -31.55
C PRO A 545 -9.32 15.27 -30.64
N PRO A 546 -8.17 15.79 -31.14
CA PRO A 546 -6.93 15.78 -30.38
C PRO A 546 -7.14 16.52 -29.06
N ARG A 547 -6.85 15.84 -27.95
CA ARG A 547 -6.87 16.46 -26.62
C ARG A 547 -5.85 17.61 -26.59
N PRO A 548 -6.15 18.73 -25.92
CA PRO A 548 -5.15 19.78 -25.72
C PRO A 548 -3.92 19.19 -25.04
N GLU A 549 -2.74 19.45 -25.61
CA GLU A 549 -1.47 18.92 -25.13
C GLU A 549 -1.09 19.55 -23.79
N ALA A 550 -0.48 18.76 -22.90
CA ALA A 550 -0.10 19.24 -21.58
C ALA A 550 1.00 20.32 -21.68
N PRO A 551 1.03 21.34 -20.79
CA PRO A 551 1.98 22.46 -20.88
C PRO A 551 3.45 22.05 -20.92
N HIS A 552 3.85 21.03 -20.17
CA HIS A 552 5.23 20.53 -20.16
C HIS A 552 5.62 19.79 -21.45
N VAL A 553 4.66 19.22 -22.19
CA VAL A 553 4.91 18.65 -23.53
C VAL A 553 5.27 19.75 -24.52
N LEU A 554 4.52 20.86 -24.51
CA LEU A 554 4.81 22.03 -25.33
C LEU A 554 6.17 22.65 -24.97
N GLN A 555 6.48 22.71 -23.67
CA GLN A 555 7.78 23.22 -23.21
C GLN A 555 8.94 22.30 -23.62
N ALA A 556 8.81 20.99 -23.46
CA ALA A 556 9.82 20.03 -23.89
C ALA A 556 10.07 20.13 -25.41
N ARG A 557 8.99 20.19 -26.21
CA ARG A 557 9.07 20.42 -27.66
C ARG A 557 9.85 21.69 -28.01
N ALA A 558 9.56 22.79 -27.33
CA ALA A 558 10.27 24.06 -27.53
C ALA A 558 11.77 23.97 -27.16
N LEU A 559 12.12 23.26 -26.08
CA LEU A 559 13.51 23.05 -25.66
C LEU A 559 14.30 22.13 -26.62
N LEU A 560 13.64 21.10 -27.15
CA LEU A 560 14.24 20.17 -28.09
C LEU A 560 14.44 20.82 -29.47
N ALA A 561 13.50 21.68 -29.89
CA ALA A 561 13.56 22.43 -31.15
C ALA A 561 13.76 21.52 -32.38
N GLY A 562 13.11 20.35 -32.38
CA GLY A 562 13.18 19.36 -33.46
C GLY A 562 14.43 18.48 -33.49
N ARG A 563 15.40 18.72 -32.60
CA ARG A 563 16.63 17.91 -32.52
C ARG A 563 16.33 16.49 -32.02
N PRO A 564 16.99 15.45 -32.56
CA PRO A 564 16.73 14.07 -32.18
C PRO A 564 17.05 13.79 -30.71
N ILE A 565 16.34 12.81 -30.15
CA ILE A 565 16.65 12.25 -28.83
C ILE A 565 17.05 10.78 -28.97
N THR A 566 17.96 10.32 -28.12
CA THR A 566 18.38 8.91 -28.07
C THR A 566 17.76 8.26 -26.84
N LEU A 567 16.91 7.25 -27.01
CA LEU A 567 16.29 6.49 -25.93
C LEU A 567 17.03 5.16 -25.75
N ILE A 568 17.58 4.90 -24.58
CA ILE A 568 18.32 3.69 -24.27
C ILE A 568 17.55 2.91 -23.20
N GLY A 569 17.29 1.63 -23.45
CA GLY A 569 16.57 0.74 -22.53
C GLY A 569 15.15 0.42 -22.96
N GLY A 570 14.52 -0.50 -22.22
CA GLY A 570 13.19 -1.01 -22.52
C GLY A 570 13.13 -1.90 -23.75
N VAL A 571 11.90 -2.31 -24.09
CA VAL A 571 11.58 -3.07 -25.29
C VAL A 571 11.08 -2.07 -26.35
N PRO A 572 11.75 -1.94 -27.50
CA PRO A 572 11.30 -1.06 -28.58
C PRO A 572 9.86 -1.37 -28.98
N SER A 573 9.04 -0.33 -29.00
CA SER A 573 7.64 -0.39 -29.41
C SER A 573 7.40 0.72 -30.43
N GLU A 574 7.13 0.33 -31.68
CA GLU A 574 6.89 1.30 -32.76
C GLU A 574 5.73 2.27 -32.45
N PRO A 575 4.59 1.83 -31.88
CA PRO A 575 3.55 2.75 -31.44
C PRO A 575 4.03 3.79 -30.41
N HIS A 576 4.83 3.39 -29.42
CA HIS A 576 5.36 4.32 -28.41
C HIS A 576 6.37 5.29 -29.01
N LYS A 577 7.23 4.80 -29.91
CA LYS A 577 8.19 5.63 -30.64
C LYS A 577 7.45 6.71 -31.43
N LEU A 578 6.46 6.34 -32.23
CA LEU A 578 5.65 7.29 -33.01
C LEU A 578 4.89 8.28 -32.13
N ALA A 579 4.40 7.83 -30.97
CA ALA A 579 3.74 8.71 -30.00
C ALA A 579 4.72 9.76 -29.44
N LEU A 580 5.94 9.37 -29.11
CA LEU A 580 6.99 10.28 -28.65
C LEU A 580 7.42 11.26 -29.74
N GLU A 581 7.68 10.76 -30.95
CA GLU A 581 8.08 11.58 -32.10
C GLU A 581 7.00 12.63 -32.43
N ARG A 582 5.72 12.24 -32.42
CA ARG A 582 4.60 13.14 -32.66
C ARG A 582 4.45 14.19 -31.54
N ALA A 583 4.48 13.76 -30.28
CA ALA A 583 4.23 14.65 -29.15
C ALA A 583 5.39 15.63 -28.90
N LEU A 584 6.63 15.22 -29.15
CA LEU A 584 7.82 16.04 -28.91
C LEU A 584 8.32 16.73 -30.20
N GLU A 585 7.76 16.40 -31.36
CA GLU A 585 8.21 16.85 -32.69
C GLU A 585 9.70 16.60 -32.92
N VAL A 586 10.20 15.45 -32.50
CA VAL A 586 11.59 15.02 -32.66
C VAL A 586 11.65 13.66 -33.32
N ARG A 587 12.84 13.28 -33.81
CA ARG A 587 13.14 11.88 -34.13
C ARG A 587 13.62 11.16 -32.87
N VAL A 588 13.16 9.92 -32.66
CA VAL A 588 13.59 9.07 -31.54
C VAL A 588 14.50 7.96 -32.07
N ASP A 589 15.75 7.94 -31.63
CA ASP A 589 16.67 6.81 -31.87
C ASP A 589 16.63 5.86 -30.66
N TRP A 590 15.96 4.71 -30.81
CA TRP A 590 15.69 3.80 -29.69
C TRP A 590 16.63 2.58 -29.71
N ILE A 591 17.50 2.49 -28.71
CA ILE A 591 18.45 1.40 -28.51
C ILE A 591 17.90 0.39 -27.49
N PRO A 592 17.53 -0.84 -27.91
CA PRO A 592 17.04 -1.88 -27.01
C PRO A 592 18.11 -2.37 -26.01
N SER A 593 17.64 -2.96 -24.91
CA SER A 593 18.47 -3.62 -23.87
C SER A 593 19.56 -4.54 -24.40
N MET A 594 19.28 -5.29 -25.47
CA MET A 594 20.23 -6.24 -26.05
C MET A 594 21.41 -5.57 -26.77
N GLN A 595 21.24 -4.33 -27.26
CA GLN A 595 22.25 -3.64 -28.08
C GLN A 595 23.26 -2.83 -27.26
N TYR A 596 22.98 -2.52 -25.99
CA TYR A 596 23.89 -1.73 -25.14
C TYR A 596 24.56 -2.52 -24.01
N GLN A 597 24.45 -3.85 -23.97
CA GLN A 597 25.08 -4.70 -22.94
C GLN A 597 26.58 -4.47 -22.75
N HIS A 598 27.27 -3.85 -23.72
CA HIS A 598 28.70 -3.55 -23.66
C HIS A 598 29.07 -2.06 -23.68
N GLY A 599 28.11 -1.13 -23.58
CA GLY A 599 28.35 0.34 -23.53
C GLY A 599 28.92 0.97 -24.80
N ALA A 600 29.87 0.32 -25.48
CA ALA A 600 30.60 0.81 -26.65
C ALA A 600 29.73 1.08 -27.87
N HIS A 601 28.57 0.42 -27.99
CA HIS A 601 27.65 0.63 -29.11
C HIS A 601 26.81 1.90 -28.94
N ALA A 602 26.49 2.31 -27.71
CA ALA A 602 25.64 3.47 -27.45
C ALA A 602 26.28 4.78 -27.94
N GLY A 603 27.61 4.89 -27.87
CA GLY A 603 28.33 6.08 -28.33
C GLY A 603 28.18 6.41 -29.81
N LYS A 604 27.74 5.46 -30.66
CA LYS A 604 27.47 5.71 -32.08
C LYS A 604 26.11 6.37 -32.34
N HIS A 605 25.19 6.26 -31.39
CA HIS A 605 23.83 6.77 -31.47
C HIS A 605 23.67 8.13 -30.79
N VAL A 606 24.60 8.48 -29.91
CA VAL A 606 24.73 9.83 -29.37
C VAL A 606 25.64 10.60 -30.34
N THR A 607 25.10 11.66 -30.94
CA THR A 607 25.77 12.50 -31.94
C THR A 607 25.71 13.96 -31.50
N GLU A 608 26.43 14.85 -32.18
CA GLU A 608 26.37 16.29 -31.92
C GLU A 608 24.97 16.89 -32.16
N GLU A 609 24.14 16.22 -32.96
CA GLU A 609 22.75 16.62 -33.20
C GLU A 609 21.79 16.15 -32.09
N THR A 610 22.19 15.18 -31.27
CA THR A 610 21.35 14.62 -30.19
C THR A 610 21.12 15.69 -29.12
N ALA A 611 19.86 16.09 -28.91
CA ALA A 611 19.52 17.08 -27.89
C ALA A 611 19.59 16.51 -26.47
N ALA A 612 19.15 15.26 -26.28
CA ALA A 612 19.17 14.59 -24.99
C ALA A 612 19.26 13.08 -25.16
N VAL A 613 19.94 12.43 -24.22
CA VAL A 613 19.93 10.97 -24.05
C VAL A 613 18.96 10.63 -22.92
N ILE A 614 18.02 9.74 -23.18
CA ILE A 614 17.03 9.27 -22.21
C ILE A 614 17.37 7.83 -21.82
N LEU A 615 17.59 7.60 -20.53
CA LEU A 615 17.93 6.29 -19.98
C LEU A 615 16.69 5.71 -19.27
N ALA A 616 16.03 4.71 -19.85
CA ALA A 616 14.93 3.96 -19.21
C ALA A 616 15.47 2.97 -18.17
N ILE A 617 15.61 3.43 -16.92
CA ILE A 617 16.43 2.75 -15.89
C ILE A 617 15.86 1.42 -15.39
N ARG A 618 14.54 1.19 -15.49
CA ARG A 618 13.89 -0.07 -15.06
C ARG A 618 14.49 -1.31 -15.74
N TRP A 619 15.02 -1.16 -16.95
CA TRP A 619 15.49 -2.25 -17.81
C TRP A 619 17.02 -2.29 -17.94
N MET A 620 17.74 -1.55 -17.09
CA MET A 620 19.20 -1.46 -17.18
C MET A 620 19.89 -2.30 -16.09
N GLY A 621 20.75 -3.22 -16.52
CA GLY A 621 21.71 -3.88 -15.64
C GLY A 621 22.89 -2.97 -15.26
N HIS A 622 24.02 -3.56 -14.88
CA HIS A 622 25.22 -2.87 -14.39
C HIS A 622 25.87 -1.84 -15.36
N ALA A 623 25.40 -1.69 -16.60
CA ALA A 623 25.98 -0.81 -17.62
C ALA A 623 25.64 0.70 -17.48
N HIS A 624 24.87 1.11 -16.47
CA HIS A 624 24.30 2.47 -16.35
C HIS A 624 25.35 3.59 -16.23
N MET A 625 26.43 3.39 -15.47
CA MET A 625 27.46 4.41 -15.27
C MET A 625 28.12 4.79 -16.60
N GLY A 626 28.47 3.79 -17.41
CA GLY A 626 29.14 4.00 -18.69
C GLY A 626 28.30 4.77 -19.71
N LEU A 627 26.98 4.57 -19.74
CA LEU A 627 26.09 5.27 -20.67
C LEU A 627 25.95 6.77 -20.35
N ARG A 628 25.85 7.09 -19.06
CA ARG A 628 25.83 8.49 -18.61
C ARG A 628 27.16 9.18 -18.91
N ASP A 629 28.27 8.47 -18.73
CA ASP A 629 29.61 8.99 -19.03
C ASP A 629 29.81 9.21 -20.53
N ILE A 630 29.25 8.35 -21.40
CA ILE A 630 29.25 8.55 -22.86
C ILE A 630 28.48 9.83 -23.24
N ALA A 631 27.26 10.01 -22.73
CA ALA A 631 26.47 11.21 -23.01
C ALA A 631 27.19 12.48 -22.51
N ARG A 632 27.73 12.44 -21.29
CA ARG A 632 28.52 13.52 -20.69
C ARG A 632 29.77 13.84 -21.50
N ALA A 633 30.50 12.84 -21.96
CA ALA A 633 31.71 13.03 -22.77
C ALA A 633 31.42 13.73 -24.10
N GLN A 634 30.23 13.57 -24.64
CA GLN A 634 29.76 14.27 -25.85
C GLN A 634 29.05 15.59 -25.56
N GLY A 635 28.95 15.99 -24.29
CA GLY A 635 28.26 17.22 -23.88
C GLY A 635 26.74 17.18 -24.08
N VAL A 636 26.16 15.98 -24.22
CA VAL A 636 24.73 15.79 -24.40
C VAL A 636 24.06 15.58 -23.03
N PRO A 637 23.06 16.39 -22.67
CA PRO A 637 22.30 16.20 -21.44
C PRO A 637 21.68 14.80 -21.34
N CYS A 638 21.73 14.22 -20.14
CA CYS A 638 21.21 12.88 -19.88
C CYS A 638 20.01 12.96 -18.93
N VAL A 639 18.90 12.37 -19.34
CA VAL A 639 17.66 12.24 -18.56
C VAL A 639 17.53 10.81 -18.08
N MET A 640 17.33 10.64 -16.77
CA MET A 640 17.01 9.36 -16.16
C MET A 640 15.48 9.21 -16.15
N LEU A 641 14.98 8.24 -16.93
CA LEU A 641 13.56 7.94 -17.03
C LEU A 641 13.21 6.74 -16.15
N PRO A 642 12.53 6.95 -15.01
CA PRO A 642 12.30 5.93 -13.99
C PRO A 642 11.31 4.84 -14.40
N SER A 643 10.23 5.24 -15.06
CA SER A 643 9.19 4.35 -15.56
C SER A 643 8.40 5.06 -16.66
N GLY A 644 7.61 4.31 -17.44
CA GLY A 644 6.64 4.85 -18.40
C GLY A 644 7.22 5.60 -19.60
N LEU A 645 6.95 5.12 -20.81
CA LEU A 645 7.32 5.79 -22.07
C LEU A 645 6.21 6.68 -22.63
N ASN A 646 5.25 7.07 -21.79
CA ASN A 646 4.21 8.03 -22.15
C ASN A 646 4.87 9.39 -22.48
N PRO A 647 4.52 10.05 -23.61
CA PRO A 647 5.15 11.31 -23.99
C PRO A 647 5.03 12.44 -22.96
N SER A 648 3.93 12.48 -22.21
CA SER A 648 3.74 13.44 -21.11
C SER A 648 4.80 13.25 -20.03
N ASN A 649 5.07 12.00 -19.66
CA ASN A 649 6.06 11.67 -18.63
C ASN A 649 7.49 11.97 -19.11
N VAL A 650 7.81 11.58 -20.35
CA VAL A 650 9.12 11.85 -20.97
C VAL A 650 9.37 13.37 -21.06
N ALA A 651 8.39 14.14 -21.50
CA ALA A 651 8.46 15.59 -21.57
C ALA A 651 8.71 16.23 -20.19
N TRP A 652 7.99 15.77 -19.17
CA TRP A 652 8.15 16.27 -17.81
C TRP A 652 9.58 16.08 -17.29
N HIS A 653 10.13 14.86 -17.46
CA HIS A 653 11.50 14.55 -17.05
C HIS A 653 12.57 15.32 -17.85
N LEU A 654 12.35 15.55 -19.15
CA LEU A 654 13.21 16.39 -19.97
C LEU A 654 13.27 17.82 -19.45
N VAL A 655 12.11 18.43 -19.21
CA VAL A 655 12.01 19.80 -18.71
C VAL A 655 12.66 19.92 -17.33
N GLU A 656 12.35 19.00 -16.41
CA GLU A 656 12.78 19.08 -15.02
C GLU A 656 14.29 18.82 -14.87
N GLN A 657 14.82 17.76 -15.50
CA GLN A 657 16.20 17.35 -15.26
C GLN A 657 17.21 18.13 -16.09
N VAL A 658 16.87 18.47 -17.35
CA VAL A 658 17.81 19.03 -18.31
C VAL A 658 17.30 20.30 -19.00
N GLY A 659 16.13 20.82 -18.63
CA GLY A 659 15.54 21.98 -19.30
C GLY A 659 16.42 23.22 -19.27
N HIS A 660 17.17 23.45 -18.18
CA HIS A 660 18.14 24.55 -18.07
C HIS A 660 19.35 24.39 -19.02
N GLN A 661 19.79 23.15 -19.28
CA GLN A 661 20.90 22.88 -20.19
C GLN A 661 20.43 23.02 -21.64
N LEU A 662 19.21 22.57 -21.93
CA LEU A 662 18.60 22.68 -23.26
C LEU A 662 18.27 24.12 -23.65
N SER A 663 17.98 25.00 -22.69
CA SER A 663 17.70 26.43 -22.94
C SER A 663 18.96 27.28 -23.17
N GLY A 664 20.16 26.68 -23.13
CA GLY A 664 21.42 27.40 -23.29
C GLY A 664 21.83 28.21 -22.06
N GLY A 665 21.27 27.92 -20.87
CA GLY A 665 21.77 28.46 -19.62
C GLY A 665 23.23 28.07 -19.44
N GLU A 666 24.09 29.03 -19.06
CA GLU A 666 25.52 28.79 -18.85
C GLU A 666 25.73 27.53 -18.00
N ARG A 667 26.63 26.66 -18.46
CA ARG A 667 27.01 25.44 -17.76
C ARG A 667 27.42 25.81 -16.34
N LEU A 668 26.59 25.44 -15.34
CA LEU A 668 27.04 25.37 -13.96
C LEU A 668 28.09 24.26 -13.93
N GLU A 669 29.36 24.65 -14.08
CA GLU A 669 30.50 23.78 -13.80
C GLU A 669 30.34 23.30 -12.35
N ALA A 670 30.07 22.01 -12.20
CA ALA A 670 29.90 21.31 -10.94
C ALA A 670 31.22 20.65 -10.53
#